data_AF-A0A5S3V575-F1
#
_entry.id   AF-A0A5S3V575-F1
#
_cell.length_a   1.000
_cell.length_b   1.000
_cell.length_c   1.000
_cell.angle_alpha   90.00
_cell.angle_beta   90.00
_cell.angle_gamma   90.00
#
_symmetry.space_group_name_H-M   'P 1'
#
loop_
_entity.id
_entity.type
_entity.pdbx_description
1 polymer ?
#
loop_
_entity_poly.entity_id
_entity_poly.type
_entity_poly.pdbx_seq_one_letter_code
_entity_poly.pdbx_strand_id
1 'polypeptide(L)'
;MQFNVYQAVAACAIPLVLAGCSGGSDDGKSNADSGIAGKVGVTQKYSVTTSVSGEGRIEPSSLQLLANQTGSFELTPAEGFEVGQVSGCEGALNNGTYTLAPVQQDCTIEASFNPIVYKVSVDVTGEGSVSPEQVEVAYGHQATFTITLAQRYQLESITGCDGVLQGGQYVTQALTAACTLNVRFVAETTIADNDTLDDGLKSCLIEQGYTYPDEVSELVCNEKGIKSLDGIELFTSLTSLNVESNEIETLDISALRALTSLSARYNQLKQLDVSALTNLRELKVSHNQLSSLDLSGNGQLRVLFASSNLLTEIDLTPVTELTDLSLGMNPFTETVAFSHLKGLSYLSISTAETVTELDLSKHLELRQVWVAGEALKTLNVTGLTQLESLRVNNTSLSTIDVSTNLNLTDLYFWSNPISRIDVSMLGKLEGFTVGDAQLTDINVSNNPKLTSLQLSDNQLKTLDVSALTELRYLQMAYNQLTELDVSKNSKLEELLLRENDLRHLELLNNANLAVLSLAGNDLRQIDLAHTPILRELDAGHNPLLSIDVKGLAKLEKLSVSHTDIRKLDISGNPLLSELSVYGLRFLDKLDLSNNPLLAQLNARSTDLITLDLSGNQSLVSLKISGQQLRSLDVSMLSELKELALGGSSLAELDVSNNTKLESLYLSYTGITELNLSNNRLMKSLIIYQNALSPINVSHMHGLEELILSGFEQVGLDLSANVLLKLLVVDDLSLNSLDVARLKQLTFLNVTGNQLSTLNLSGNTHLTELRVVDDTLEQLDISSLSLLKSLMISSHLIEEIDATESAQLESLEVSSGLTDAQVLNRFTNLTSLTLNQPEVELLDTSVFTKLISLSVYEGNLREVNLSANTELETLGIENTDLASLKLTAHPKLWQIYGRDNQIAEIDLSGAPSLSDVHLWSNQIKDLDISHLKSLQYLDLQNNPLSELKSGLHSQLHGLQLGRTNITHLAPLGSDQLSLLTLAGSPITDVDLTGYKSLKELNLEETAITSLDVSQNIRLTTLLAGDTELTELDVTNNPDITWLTIDDDVICTGMVCQYRQVPFGSVIGTNSQQPVQATKAGEQMNQHFELMLRDGKTQREFVEPNMPAHSSHLH
;
A
#
# COMPACT_ATOMS: atom_id res chain seq x y z
N MET A 1 -9.98 -57.20 34.06
CA MET A 1 -10.91 -58.21 33.48
C MET A 1 -10.04 -59.38 33.02
N GLN A 2 -10.15 -60.55 33.66
CA GLN A 2 -10.90 -61.71 33.13
C GLN A 2 -10.29 -62.19 31.79
N PHE A 3 -9.84 -63.43 31.56
CA PHE A 3 -9.95 -64.76 32.16
C PHE A 3 -8.71 -65.54 31.62
N ASN A 4 -7.95 -66.32 32.40
CA ASN A 4 -8.20 -67.75 32.71
C ASN A 4 -8.24 -68.61 31.42
N VAL A 5 -7.37 -69.62 31.21
CA VAL A 5 -7.53 -71.03 31.65
C VAL A 5 -6.61 -71.87 30.72
N TYR A 6 -5.88 -72.94 31.06
CA TYR A 6 -5.76 -73.81 32.23
C TYR A 6 -4.51 -74.71 32.05
N GLN A 7 -3.89 -75.07 33.20
CA GLN A 7 -3.48 -76.42 33.67
C GLN A 7 -2.64 -77.32 32.73
N ALA A 8 -1.62 -78.09 33.16
CA ALA A 8 -1.36 -78.86 34.40
C ALA A 8 -0.13 -79.76 34.10
N VAL A 9 0.73 -80.31 34.98
CA VAL A 9 0.97 -80.22 36.43
C VAL A 9 2.45 -80.58 36.71
N ALA A 10 2.93 -80.09 37.87
CA ALA A 10 3.72 -80.74 38.94
C ALA A 10 5.10 -81.40 38.67
N ALA A 11 6.15 -80.84 39.29
CA ALA A 11 6.84 -81.35 40.50
C ALA A 11 8.16 -80.55 40.72
N CYS A 12 8.28 -79.68 41.73
CA CYS A 12 8.89 -79.93 43.07
C CYS A 12 10.13 -80.84 43.06
N ALA A 13 11.24 -80.59 43.75
CA ALA A 13 11.77 -79.45 44.48
C ALA A 13 13.23 -79.82 44.81
N ILE A 14 14.13 -78.83 44.67
CA ILE A 14 15.20 -78.41 45.59
C ILE A 14 15.68 -79.44 46.63
N PRO A 15 17.00 -79.59 46.76
CA PRO A 15 17.65 -79.24 48.03
C PRO A 15 19.12 -78.77 47.86
N LEU A 16 19.98 -78.41 48.83
CA LEU A 16 20.14 -78.33 50.30
C LEU A 16 21.41 -77.41 50.45
N VAL A 17 21.48 -76.40 51.32
CA VAL A 17 21.92 -76.36 52.74
C VAL A 17 23.31 -76.95 53.07
N LEU A 18 24.03 -76.12 53.86
CA LEU A 18 25.31 -76.20 54.56
C LEU A 18 25.80 -77.52 55.23
N ALA A 19 27.14 -77.54 55.36
CA ALA A 19 28.01 -78.07 56.44
C ALA A 19 28.57 -79.51 56.37
N GLY A 20 29.90 -79.63 56.54
CA GLY A 20 30.53 -80.84 57.12
C GLY A 20 31.87 -81.29 56.49
N CYS A 21 32.88 -81.40 57.35
CA CYS A 21 34.26 -81.92 57.22
C CYS A 21 34.60 -83.05 56.21
N SER A 22 35.92 -83.12 55.97
CA SER A 22 36.79 -84.31 55.79
C SER A 22 37.14 -84.78 54.37
N GLY A 23 38.45 -84.87 54.12
CA GLY A 23 39.11 -86.12 53.72
C GLY A 23 39.29 -86.42 52.23
N GLY A 24 40.54 -86.68 51.85
CA GLY A 24 40.87 -87.79 50.95
C GLY A 24 41.24 -87.44 49.52
N SER A 25 42.54 -87.53 49.24
CA SER A 25 43.15 -87.70 47.92
C SER A 25 42.80 -89.07 47.30
N ASP A 26 42.84 -89.19 45.96
CA ASP A 26 43.83 -90.05 45.27
C ASP A 26 43.65 -90.11 43.74
N ASP A 27 44.78 -89.80 43.10
CA ASP A 27 45.49 -90.51 42.04
C ASP A 27 44.99 -90.62 40.59
N GLY A 28 45.84 -90.04 39.74
CA GLY A 28 46.05 -90.42 38.35
C GLY A 28 47.05 -91.59 38.20
N LYS A 29 46.70 -92.48 37.28
CA LYS A 29 47.45 -93.54 36.59
C LYS A 29 49.00 -93.48 36.65
N SER A 30 49.64 -94.60 37.02
CA SER A 30 50.29 -95.60 36.12
C SER A 30 51.55 -96.30 36.70
N ASN A 31 51.53 -97.64 36.61
CA ASN A 31 52.60 -98.68 36.55
C ASN A 31 54.04 -98.45 37.11
N ALA A 32 54.46 -99.42 37.94
CA ALA A 32 55.61 -100.35 37.74
C ALA A 32 56.55 -100.53 38.96
N ASP A 33 56.43 -101.72 39.57
CA ASP A 33 57.43 -102.67 40.10
C ASP A 33 58.71 -102.29 40.90
N SER A 34 58.86 -103.05 42.00
CA SER A 34 60.10 -103.61 42.62
C SER A 34 61.00 -102.79 43.59
N GLY A 35 61.20 -103.33 44.81
CA GLY A 35 62.56 -103.54 45.38
C GLY A 35 63.07 -102.80 46.64
N ILE A 36 62.87 -103.39 47.83
CA ILE A 36 63.87 -103.64 48.93
C ILE A 36 64.58 -102.48 49.73
N ALA A 37 64.24 -102.43 51.04
CA ALA A 37 65.03 -102.29 52.31
C ALA A 37 65.94 -101.08 52.71
N GLY A 38 65.82 -100.67 54.00
CA GLY A 38 66.95 -100.31 54.89
C GLY A 38 66.84 -99.04 55.79
N LYS A 39 66.75 -99.19 57.13
CA LYS A 39 66.71 -98.15 58.21
C LYS A 39 68.09 -97.63 58.67
N VAL A 40 68.22 -96.36 59.12
CA VAL A 40 69.04 -95.85 60.27
C VAL A 40 68.47 -94.50 60.81
N GLY A 41 68.51 -94.22 62.13
CA GLY A 41 67.91 -93.03 62.81
C GLY A 41 68.82 -91.82 63.11
N VAL A 42 68.23 -90.65 63.46
CA VAL A 42 68.91 -89.34 63.71
C VAL A 42 68.16 -88.44 64.73
N THR A 43 68.94 -87.60 65.44
CA THR A 43 68.64 -86.47 66.35
C THR A 43 67.46 -85.56 65.92
N GLN A 44 66.59 -85.18 66.87
CA GLN A 44 65.35 -84.44 66.57
C GLN A 44 65.66 -82.96 66.26
N LYS A 45 65.58 -82.60 64.97
CA LYS A 45 65.56 -81.22 64.47
C LYS A 45 64.12 -80.85 64.18
N TYR A 46 63.76 -79.59 64.41
CA TYR A 46 62.44 -79.09 64.06
C TYR A 46 62.52 -78.24 62.79
N SER A 47 61.66 -78.56 61.84
CA SER A 47 61.53 -77.85 60.57
C SER A 47 60.56 -76.70 60.77
N VAL A 48 61.02 -75.48 60.49
CA VAL A 48 60.13 -74.35 60.28
C VAL A 48 60.01 -74.10 58.79
N THR A 49 58.86 -74.42 58.22
CA THR A 49 58.55 -74.17 56.82
C THR A 49 57.74 -72.89 56.68
N THR A 50 57.72 -72.28 55.49
CA THR A 50 56.85 -71.14 55.22
C THR A 50 55.76 -71.53 54.23
N SER A 51 54.59 -70.92 54.40
CA SER A 51 53.47 -70.99 53.47
C SER A 51 52.99 -69.58 53.21
N VAL A 52 52.76 -69.25 51.94
CA VAL A 52 52.33 -67.93 51.51
C VAL A 52 50.97 -68.02 50.86
N SER A 53 50.04 -67.18 51.29
CA SER A 53 48.75 -66.97 50.61
C SER A 53 48.67 -65.53 50.10
N GLY A 54 48.52 -65.33 48.79
CA GLY A 54 48.59 -64.01 48.14
C GLY A 54 49.94 -63.74 47.46
N GLU A 55 50.14 -62.51 46.96
CA GLU A 55 51.30 -62.14 46.15
C GLU A 55 52.39 -61.46 46.99
N GLY A 56 53.38 -62.25 47.41
CA GLY A 56 54.55 -61.80 48.17
C GLY A 56 55.49 -62.96 48.45
N ARG A 57 56.59 -62.72 49.15
CA ARG A 57 57.56 -63.77 49.49
C ARG A 57 58.01 -63.72 50.93
N ILE A 58 58.32 -64.89 51.48
CA ILE A 58 58.92 -65.06 52.81
C ILE A 58 60.30 -65.71 52.63
N GLU A 59 61.36 -65.07 53.14
CA GLU A 59 62.74 -65.56 53.02
C GLU A 59 63.42 -65.71 54.39
N PRO A 60 64.11 -66.83 54.68
CA PRO A 60 64.24 -68.03 53.84
C PRO A 60 62.95 -68.87 53.80
N SER A 61 62.70 -69.65 52.74
CA SER A 61 61.43 -70.42 52.58
C SER A 61 61.30 -71.63 53.53
N SER A 62 62.38 -72.01 54.19
CA SER A 62 62.37 -72.93 55.32
C SER A 62 63.67 -72.81 56.12
N LEU A 63 63.62 -73.16 57.40
CA LEU A 63 64.78 -73.19 58.29
C LEU A 63 64.72 -74.43 59.19
N GLN A 64 65.85 -75.12 59.33
CA GLN A 64 66.01 -76.27 60.23
C GLN A 64 66.66 -75.80 61.52
N LEU A 65 65.93 -75.83 62.63
CA LEU A 65 66.39 -75.36 63.93
C LEU A 65 66.54 -76.53 64.91
N LEU A 66 67.54 -76.45 65.79
CA LEU A 66 67.63 -77.35 66.93
C LEU A 66 66.57 -76.96 67.97
N ALA A 67 66.10 -77.92 68.77
CA ALA A 67 65.14 -77.67 69.84
C ALA A 67 65.56 -76.46 70.73
N ASN A 68 64.63 -75.53 70.96
CA ASN A 68 64.79 -74.26 71.70
C ASN A 68 65.62 -73.13 71.02
N GLN A 69 65.90 -73.21 69.72
CA GLN A 69 66.47 -72.07 68.97
C GLN A 69 65.38 -71.19 68.34
N THR A 70 65.71 -69.91 68.10
CA THR A 70 64.86 -68.93 67.39
C THR A 70 65.42 -68.68 65.99
N GLY A 71 64.58 -68.22 65.06
CA GLY A 71 64.95 -67.80 63.70
C GLY A 71 64.13 -66.60 63.25
N SER A 72 64.51 -65.94 62.16
CA SER A 72 63.81 -64.78 61.61
C SER A 72 63.59 -64.94 60.11
N PHE A 73 62.46 -64.41 59.63
CA PHE A 73 62.01 -64.47 58.24
C PHE A 73 61.64 -63.07 57.75
N GLU A 74 62.10 -62.68 56.58
CA GLU A 74 61.75 -61.41 55.95
C GLU A 74 60.54 -61.61 55.02
N LEU A 75 59.52 -60.77 55.19
CA LEU A 75 58.27 -60.77 54.43
C LEU A 75 58.29 -59.56 53.50
N THR A 76 58.38 -59.82 52.19
CA THR A 76 58.39 -58.78 51.15
C THR A 76 57.12 -58.89 50.31
N PRO A 77 56.16 -57.95 50.42
CA PRO A 77 55.00 -57.91 49.52
C PRO A 77 55.39 -57.61 48.06
N ALA A 78 54.61 -58.09 47.09
CA ALA A 78 54.69 -57.65 45.70
C ALA A 78 54.12 -56.22 45.53
N GLU A 79 54.42 -55.55 44.41
CA GLU A 79 53.89 -54.20 44.13
C GLU A 79 52.35 -54.20 44.14
N GLY A 80 51.75 -53.32 44.95
CA GLY A 80 50.29 -53.30 45.14
C GLY A 80 49.77 -54.28 46.18
N PHE A 81 50.62 -54.92 46.99
CA PHE A 81 50.25 -55.80 48.10
C PHE A 81 50.92 -55.37 49.42
N GLU A 82 50.32 -55.72 50.56
CA GLU A 82 50.85 -55.49 51.90
C GLU A 82 50.88 -56.78 52.73
N VAL A 83 51.70 -56.82 53.79
CA VAL A 83 51.73 -57.98 54.71
C VAL A 83 50.45 -57.99 55.54
N GLY A 84 49.64 -59.04 55.40
CA GLY A 84 48.44 -59.30 56.18
C GLY A 84 48.72 -60.03 57.50
N GLN A 85 48.09 -61.18 57.71
CA GLN A 85 48.25 -61.96 58.95
C GLN A 85 49.45 -62.90 58.84
N VAL A 86 50.24 -63.00 59.91
CA VAL A 86 51.27 -64.03 60.06
C VAL A 86 50.91 -64.94 61.23
N SER A 87 50.73 -66.23 60.96
CA SER A 87 50.26 -67.24 61.92
C SER A 87 51.02 -68.57 61.81
N GLY A 88 50.63 -69.56 62.61
CA GLY A 88 51.17 -70.91 62.58
C GLY A 88 52.33 -71.14 63.56
N CYS A 89 53.48 -70.50 63.36
CA CYS A 89 54.55 -70.49 64.37
C CYS A 89 54.40 -69.29 65.32
N GLU A 90 54.64 -69.47 66.62
CA GLU A 90 54.65 -68.34 67.56
C GLU A 90 55.83 -67.41 67.28
N GLY A 91 55.56 -66.12 67.17
CA GLY A 91 56.55 -65.09 66.81
C GLY A 91 55.95 -63.70 66.76
N ALA A 92 56.78 -62.71 66.45
CA ALA A 92 56.38 -61.31 66.32
C ALA A 92 56.86 -60.72 64.98
N LEU A 93 55.95 -60.02 64.29
CA LEU A 93 56.24 -59.25 63.08
C LEU A 93 56.64 -57.82 63.47
N ASN A 94 57.80 -57.36 63.01
CA ASN A 94 58.19 -55.97 63.15
C ASN A 94 58.91 -55.49 61.87
N ASN A 95 58.41 -54.42 61.25
CA ASN A 95 58.93 -53.83 60.02
C ASN A 95 59.31 -54.87 58.93
N GLY A 96 58.37 -55.74 58.57
CA GLY A 96 58.56 -56.75 57.52
C GLY A 96 59.42 -57.95 57.92
N THR A 97 59.92 -58.04 59.16
CA THR A 97 60.66 -59.22 59.65
C THR A 97 59.89 -59.94 60.74
N TYR A 98 59.57 -61.23 60.52
CA TYR A 98 58.91 -62.11 61.48
C TYR A 98 59.95 -62.91 62.28
N THR A 99 60.02 -62.68 63.59
CA THR A 99 60.98 -63.35 64.49
C THR A 99 60.26 -64.41 65.33
N LEU A 100 60.74 -65.65 65.28
CA LEU A 100 60.17 -66.79 65.99
C LEU A 100 60.49 -66.80 67.49
N ALA A 101 59.55 -67.34 68.28
CA ALA A 101 59.79 -67.83 69.63
C ALA A 101 60.57 -69.17 69.61
N PRO A 102 61.16 -69.64 70.73
CA PRO A 102 61.95 -70.88 70.77
C PRO A 102 61.14 -72.11 70.31
N VAL A 103 61.60 -72.78 69.25
CA VAL A 103 60.83 -73.83 68.57
C VAL A 103 60.96 -75.19 69.30
N GLN A 104 59.84 -75.81 69.67
CA GLN A 104 59.77 -77.11 70.36
C GLN A 104 59.09 -78.23 69.54
N GLN A 105 58.57 -77.91 68.36
CA GLN A 105 57.98 -78.84 67.41
C GLN A 105 58.07 -78.26 65.99
N ASP A 106 57.88 -79.09 64.97
CA ASP A 106 57.72 -78.60 63.60
C ASP A 106 56.54 -77.62 63.55
N CYS A 107 56.72 -76.48 62.89
CA CYS A 107 55.65 -75.50 62.71
C CYS A 107 55.83 -74.81 61.34
N THR A 108 54.76 -74.19 60.84
CA THR A 108 54.78 -73.47 59.57
C THR A 108 54.46 -72.00 59.82
N ILE A 109 55.26 -71.08 59.29
CA ILE A 109 54.90 -69.66 59.24
C ILE A 109 53.99 -69.46 58.05
N GLU A 110 52.75 -69.12 58.33
CA GLU A 110 51.74 -68.82 57.32
C GLU A 110 51.59 -67.30 57.25
N ALA A 111 52.10 -66.66 56.19
CA ALA A 111 51.86 -65.23 55.97
C ALA A 111 50.91 -65.00 54.81
N SER A 112 49.92 -64.13 55.03
CA SER A 112 49.07 -63.62 53.96
C SER A 112 49.62 -62.30 53.42
N PHE A 113 49.59 -62.13 52.09
CA PHE A 113 49.82 -60.84 51.44
C PHE A 113 48.53 -60.38 50.80
N ASN A 114 47.97 -59.31 51.33
CA ASN A 114 46.67 -58.81 50.91
C ASN A 114 46.89 -57.69 49.86
N PRO A 115 46.11 -57.63 48.78
CA PRO A 115 46.21 -56.52 47.83
C PRO A 115 45.88 -55.19 48.52
N ILE A 116 46.65 -54.15 48.21
CA ILE A 116 46.35 -52.77 48.57
C ILE A 116 45.07 -52.40 47.81
N VAL A 117 44.02 -52.10 48.55
CA VAL A 117 42.76 -51.63 48.02
C VAL A 117 42.72 -50.11 48.09
N TYR A 118 42.43 -49.48 46.97
CA TYR A 118 42.16 -48.04 46.92
C TYR A 118 40.68 -47.80 46.98
N LYS A 119 40.30 -46.93 47.90
CA LYS A 119 38.94 -46.41 48.00
C LYS A 119 38.75 -45.32 46.96
N VAL A 120 37.77 -45.52 46.08
CA VAL A 120 37.22 -44.45 45.24
C VAL A 120 35.94 -43.97 45.90
N SER A 121 35.95 -42.74 46.40
CA SER A 121 34.75 -42.05 46.89
C SER A 121 34.10 -41.27 45.77
N VAL A 122 32.77 -41.15 45.79
CA VAL A 122 32.06 -40.25 44.88
C VAL A 122 31.67 -38.99 45.64
N ASP A 123 31.89 -37.83 45.02
CA ASP A 123 31.32 -36.55 45.45
C ASP A 123 30.35 -36.06 44.36
N VAL A 124 29.10 -35.84 44.73
CA VAL A 124 28.04 -35.44 43.82
C VAL A 124 27.59 -34.02 44.16
N THR A 125 27.64 -33.13 43.18
CA THR A 125 27.13 -31.76 43.29
C THR A 125 25.96 -31.57 42.32
N GLY A 126 24.84 -31.02 42.80
CA GLY A 126 23.57 -30.94 42.04
C GLY A 126 22.65 -32.14 42.27
N GLU A 127 21.53 -32.19 41.54
CA GLU A 127 20.53 -33.26 41.68
C GLU A 127 20.74 -34.36 40.63
N GLY A 128 21.04 -35.56 41.12
CA GLY A 128 21.36 -36.75 40.34
C GLY A 128 21.96 -37.81 41.27
N SER A 129 22.19 -39.01 40.76
CA SER A 129 22.79 -40.08 41.59
C SER A 129 23.85 -40.86 40.85
N VAL A 130 24.83 -41.34 41.61
CA VAL A 130 25.95 -42.13 41.13
C VAL A 130 26.03 -43.37 42.00
N SER A 131 25.98 -44.54 41.39
CA SER A 131 26.00 -45.82 42.11
C SER A 131 27.10 -46.75 41.57
N PRO A 132 27.94 -47.35 42.43
CA PRO A 132 27.94 -47.24 43.91
C PRO A 132 28.55 -45.91 44.41
N GLU A 133 28.12 -45.40 45.58
CA GLU A 133 28.61 -44.11 46.17
C GLU A 133 30.07 -44.15 46.64
N GLN A 134 30.61 -45.35 46.82
CA GLN A 134 32.02 -45.62 47.05
C GLN A 134 32.31 -47.07 46.65
N VAL A 135 33.52 -47.34 46.17
CA VAL A 135 33.97 -48.71 45.91
C VAL A 135 35.44 -48.86 46.29
N GLU A 136 35.79 -50.01 46.85
CA GLU A 136 37.18 -50.38 47.09
C GLU A 136 37.63 -51.32 45.99
N VAL A 137 38.72 -50.95 45.32
CA VAL A 137 39.22 -51.67 44.15
C VAL A 137 40.70 -51.95 44.36
N ALA A 138 41.11 -53.18 44.07
CA ALA A 138 42.50 -53.58 44.19
C ALA A 138 43.40 -52.78 43.23
N TYR A 139 44.65 -52.55 43.65
CA TYR A 139 45.70 -51.95 42.82
C TYR A 139 45.68 -52.48 41.37
N GLY A 140 45.71 -51.56 40.39
CA GLY A 140 45.73 -51.89 38.97
C GLY A 140 44.39 -52.29 38.32
N HIS A 141 43.29 -52.33 39.09
CA HIS A 141 41.94 -52.59 38.56
C HIS A 141 41.13 -51.29 38.38
N GLN A 142 40.05 -51.36 37.60
CA GLN A 142 39.16 -50.23 37.31
C GLN A 142 37.89 -50.27 38.17
N ALA A 143 37.35 -49.10 38.48
CA ALA A 143 36.03 -48.93 39.06
C ALA A 143 35.00 -48.55 37.97
N THR A 144 33.75 -48.98 38.15
CA THR A 144 32.64 -48.62 37.26
C THR A 144 31.51 -47.99 38.06
N PHE A 145 31.02 -46.85 37.59
CA PHE A 145 29.94 -46.08 38.21
C PHE A 145 28.80 -45.89 37.23
N THR A 146 27.57 -46.13 37.68
CA THR A 146 26.37 -45.82 36.90
C THR A 146 25.91 -44.41 37.24
N ILE A 147 25.79 -43.55 36.23
CA ILE A 147 25.33 -42.17 36.38
C ILE A 147 23.83 -42.14 36.04
N THR A 148 23.00 -41.70 36.99
CA THR A 148 21.55 -41.56 36.82
C THR A 148 21.15 -40.10 36.97
N LEU A 149 20.56 -39.52 35.93
CA LEU A 149 20.09 -38.13 35.94
C LEU A 149 18.78 -37.99 36.74
N ALA A 150 18.65 -36.91 37.50
CA ALA A 150 17.37 -36.49 38.07
C ALA A 150 16.50 -35.81 37.00
N GLN A 151 15.18 -35.75 37.22
CA GLN A 151 14.26 -35.07 36.31
C GLN A 151 14.62 -33.59 36.19
N ARG A 152 14.73 -33.07 34.95
CA ARG A 152 15.17 -31.69 34.63
C ARG A 152 16.61 -31.34 35.02
N TYR A 153 17.50 -32.34 35.09
CA TYR A 153 18.94 -32.13 35.32
C TYR A 153 19.78 -32.83 34.26
N GLN A 154 20.89 -32.19 33.88
CA GLN A 154 21.87 -32.68 32.92
C GLN A 154 23.25 -32.80 33.57
N LEU A 155 24.10 -33.65 32.98
CA LEU A 155 25.47 -33.84 33.43
C LEU A 155 26.36 -32.72 32.90
N GLU A 156 26.95 -31.91 33.80
CA GLU A 156 27.87 -30.82 33.43
C GLU A 156 29.31 -31.33 33.29
N SER A 157 29.80 -32.08 34.28
CA SER A 157 31.18 -32.58 34.27
C SER A 157 31.38 -33.79 35.16
N ILE A 158 32.39 -34.59 34.81
CA ILE A 158 32.95 -35.67 35.64
C ILE A 158 34.46 -35.43 35.73
N THR A 159 34.99 -35.29 36.94
CA THR A 159 36.41 -35.01 37.19
C THR A 159 36.94 -35.77 38.42
N GLY A 160 38.24 -35.73 38.68
CA GLY A 160 38.86 -36.22 39.93
C GLY A 160 39.34 -37.68 39.93
N CYS A 161 38.79 -38.53 39.06
CA CYS A 161 39.37 -39.84 38.72
C CYS A 161 39.39 -39.96 37.20
N ASP A 162 40.55 -40.19 36.59
CA ASP A 162 40.66 -40.33 35.13
C ASP A 162 39.85 -41.53 34.65
N GLY A 163 39.13 -41.39 33.53
CA GLY A 163 38.20 -42.40 33.04
C GLY A 163 37.42 -41.98 31.81
N VAL A 164 36.48 -42.82 31.37
CA VAL A 164 35.65 -42.59 30.18
C VAL A 164 34.18 -42.89 30.48
N LEU A 165 33.28 -42.00 30.03
CA LEU A 165 31.82 -42.21 30.06
C LEU A 165 31.37 -42.89 28.77
N GLN A 166 30.80 -44.09 28.85
CA GLN A 166 30.15 -44.77 27.72
C GLN A 166 28.82 -45.39 28.17
N GLY A 167 27.73 -45.08 27.46
CA GLY A 167 26.42 -45.70 27.69
C GLY A 167 25.86 -45.49 29.10
N GLY A 168 26.08 -44.33 29.73
CA GLY A 168 25.63 -44.03 31.09
C GLY A 168 26.47 -44.63 32.21
N GLN A 169 27.56 -45.33 31.88
CA GLN A 169 28.54 -45.83 32.83
C GLN A 169 29.88 -45.12 32.69
N TYR A 170 30.42 -44.67 33.82
CA TYR A 170 31.76 -44.09 33.91
C TYR A 170 32.73 -45.15 34.40
N VAL A 171 33.77 -45.44 33.60
CA VAL A 171 34.80 -46.43 33.93
C VAL A 171 36.12 -45.69 34.18
N THR A 172 36.70 -45.85 35.37
CA THR A 172 37.99 -45.24 35.69
C THR A 172 39.14 -45.90 34.94
N GLN A 173 40.29 -45.26 34.84
CA GLN A 173 41.55 -45.93 34.55
C GLN A 173 41.95 -46.86 35.71
N ALA A 174 42.96 -47.71 35.47
CA ALA A 174 43.51 -48.61 36.48
C ALA A 174 44.04 -47.81 37.69
N LEU A 175 43.54 -48.12 38.89
CA LEU A 175 43.80 -47.31 40.08
C LEU A 175 45.19 -47.61 40.67
N THR A 176 46.00 -46.57 40.80
CA THR A 176 47.34 -46.61 41.44
C THR A 176 47.41 -45.79 42.73
N ALA A 177 46.36 -45.04 43.05
CA ALA A 177 46.14 -44.31 44.30
C ALA A 177 44.62 -44.13 44.56
N ALA A 178 44.24 -43.74 45.78
CA ALA A 178 42.88 -43.33 46.09
C ALA A 178 42.52 -42.01 45.36
N CYS A 179 41.30 -41.90 44.84
CA CYS A 179 40.79 -40.72 44.14
C CYS A 179 39.33 -40.46 44.50
N THR A 180 38.83 -39.25 44.23
CA THR A 180 37.41 -38.90 44.40
C THR A 180 36.81 -38.56 43.04
N LEU A 181 35.74 -39.26 42.67
CA LEU A 181 34.99 -39.00 41.45
C LEU A 181 34.01 -37.85 41.72
N ASN A 182 34.33 -36.65 41.23
CA ASN A 182 33.48 -35.47 41.36
C ASN A 182 32.53 -35.42 40.15
N VAL A 183 31.25 -35.63 40.40
CA VAL A 183 30.19 -35.57 39.38
C VAL A 183 29.33 -34.34 39.63
N ARG A 184 29.23 -33.46 38.64
CA ARG A 184 28.42 -32.25 38.73
C ARG A 184 27.21 -32.32 37.79
N PHE A 185 26.03 -32.22 38.36
CA PHE A 185 24.76 -32.07 37.67
C PHE A 185 24.30 -30.62 37.76
N VAL A 186 23.71 -30.11 36.68
CA VAL A 186 23.10 -28.78 36.62
C VAL A 186 21.68 -28.90 36.12
N ALA A 187 20.79 -27.99 36.54
CA ALA A 187 19.42 -27.97 36.05
C ALA A 187 19.40 -27.69 34.52
N GLU A 188 18.40 -28.24 33.83
CA GLU A 188 18.09 -27.86 32.45
C GLU A 188 17.74 -26.36 32.39
N THR A 189 18.25 -25.66 31.37
CA THR A 189 17.95 -24.24 31.17
C THR A 189 16.47 -24.07 30.85
N THR A 190 15.78 -23.23 31.64
CA THR A 190 14.38 -22.87 31.35
C THR A 190 14.32 -21.87 30.20
N ILE A 191 13.15 -21.72 29.57
CA ILE A 191 12.92 -20.69 28.55
C ILE A 191 13.18 -19.28 29.11
N ALA A 192 12.81 -19.02 30.36
CA ALA A 192 13.01 -17.73 31.01
C ALA A 192 14.50 -17.41 31.22
N ASP A 193 15.30 -18.43 31.55
CA ASP A 193 16.73 -18.29 31.84
C ASP A 193 17.63 -18.40 30.59
N ASN A 194 17.04 -18.53 29.40
CA ASN A 194 17.80 -18.71 28.17
C ASN A 194 18.09 -17.36 27.47
N ASP A 195 19.30 -16.85 27.64
CA ASP A 195 19.74 -15.57 27.07
C ASP A 195 19.93 -15.57 25.54
N THR A 196 19.86 -16.74 24.89
CA THR A 196 19.99 -16.82 23.41
C THR A 196 18.65 -16.67 22.69
N LEU A 197 17.52 -16.75 23.39
CA LEU A 197 16.19 -16.55 22.80
C LEU A 197 15.92 -15.07 22.60
N ASP A 198 15.45 -14.70 21.40
CA ASP A 198 14.87 -13.37 21.13
C ASP A 198 13.80 -13.00 22.19
N ASP A 199 13.78 -11.74 22.62
CA ASP A 199 12.88 -11.30 23.69
C ASP A 199 11.39 -11.46 23.32
N GLY A 200 11.04 -11.25 22.06
CA GLY A 200 9.68 -11.45 21.55
C GLY A 200 9.30 -12.93 21.51
N LEU A 201 10.21 -13.79 21.05
CA LEU A 201 10.02 -15.25 21.08
C LEU A 201 9.91 -15.78 22.52
N LYS A 202 10.78 -15.32 23.41
CA LYS A 202 10.77 -15.67 24.84
C LYS A 202 9.47 -15.23 25.51
N SER A 203 9.04 -13.99 25.29
CA SER A 203 7.76 -13.49 25.82
C SER A 203 6.59 -14.35 25.33
N CYS A 204 6.56 -14.66 24.03
CA CYS A 204 5.52 -15.49 23.43
C CYS A 204 5.45 -16.91 24.05
N LEU A 205 6.59 -17.54 24.28
CA LEU A 205 6.68 -18.87 24.89
C LEU A 205 6.18 -18.86 26.34
N ILE A 206 6.60 -17.85 27.12
CA ILE A 206 6.20 -17.69 28.52
C ILE A 206 4.70 -17.40 28.63
N GLU A 207 4.16 -16.55 27.75
CA GLU A 207 2.71 -16.25 27.69
C GLU A 207 1.86 -17.49 27.40
N GLN A 208 2.39 -18.43 26.63
CA GLN A 208 1.75 -19.72 26.35
C GLN A 208 1.98 -20.78 27.45
N GLY A 209 2.71 -20.43 28.51
CA GLY A 209 2.90 -21.27 29.70
C GLY A 209 3.97 -22.34 29.56
N TYR A 210 4.82 -22.26 28.54
CA TYR A 210 5.93 -23.20 28.37
C TYR A 210 7.08 -22.87 29.32
N THR A 211 7.66 -23.90 29.94
CA THR A 211 8.81 -23.73 30.84
C THR A 211 10.09 -24.27 30.23
N TYR A 212 10.01 -25.39 29.50
CA TYR A 212 11.16 -26.04 28.88
C TYR A 212 10.98 -26.22 27.36
N PRO A 213 12.05 -26.12 26.54
CA PRO A 213 11.94 -26.24 25.08
C PRO A 213 11.38 -27.56 24.56
N ASP A 214 11.62 -28.67 25.26
CA ASP A 214 11.16 -30.01 24.87
C ASP A 214 9.65 -30.22 25.05
N GLU A 215 8.98 -29.35 25.80
CA GLU A 215 7.53 -29.34 26.02
C GLU A 215 6.75 -28.75 24.84
N VAL A 216 7.41 -27.99 23.96
CA VAL A 216 6.76 -27.20 22.91
C VAL A 216 6.56 -28.06 21.65
N SER A 217 5.32 -28.50 21.42
CA SER A 217 4.93 -29.19 20.18
C SER A 217 4.25 -28.28 19.17
N GLU A 218 3.67 -27.18 19.63
CA GLU A 218 2.99 -26.15 18.83
C GLU A 218 3.30 -24.77 19.38
N LEU A 219 3.60 -23.81 18.51
CA LEU A 219 3.96 -22.45 18.88
C LEU A 219 3.24 -21.42 18.00
N VAL A 220 2.51 -20.50 18.63
CA VAL A 220 1.81 -19.39 17.94
C VAL A 220 2.27 -18.05 18.50
N CYS A 221 3.00 -17.26 17.71
CA CYS A 221 3.61 -15.99 18.10
C CYS A 221 3.27 -14.87 17.12
N ASN A 222 1.98 -14.66 16.86
CA ASN A 222 1.52 -13.67 15.89
C ASN A 222 1.51 -12.26 16.50
N GLU A 223 1.88 -11.25 15.71
CA GLU A 223 1.80 -9.83 16.10
C GLU A 223 2.60 -9.49 17.38
N LYS A 224 3.80 -10.08 17.52
CA LYS A 224 4.67 -9.90 18.70
C LYS A 224 5.85 -8.97 18.44
N GLY A 225 5.98 -8.43 17.23
CA GLY A 225 7.11 -7.57 16.84
C GLY A 225 8.45 -8.33 16.81
N ILE A 226 8.41 -9.65 16.61
CA ILE A 226 9.60 -10.50 16.56
C ILE A 226 10.41 -10.17 15.31
N LYS A 227 11.73 -9.99 15.46
CA LYS A 227 12.65 -9.69 14.35
C LYS A 227 13.55 -10.86 13.98
N SER A 228 13.84 -11.72 14.95
CA SER A 228 14.66 -12.91 14.81
C SER A 228 14.05 -14.06 15.59
N LEU A 229 14.26 -15.29 15.14
CA LEU A 229 13.93 -16.52 15.88
C LEU A 229 15.20 -17.20 16.41
N ASP A 230 16.19 -16.41 16.83
CA ASP A 230 17.40 -16.98 17.44
C ASP A 230 17.04 -17.88 18.64
N GLY A 231 17.65 -19.07 18.67
CA GLY A 231 17.39 -20.11 19.67
C GLY A 231 16.19 -21.02 19.35
N ILE A 232 15.48 -20.82 18.22
CA ILE A 232 14.39 -21.71 17.81
C ILE A 232 14.86 -23.15 17.52
N GLU A 233 16.14 -23.35 17.22
CA GLU A 233 16.74 -24.67 16.99
C GLU A 233 16.67 -25.61 18.21
N LEU A 234 16.41 -25.07 19.40
CA LEU A 234 16.24 -25.83 20.64
C LEU A 234 14.91 -26.60 20.69
N PHE A 235 13.90 -26.20 19.91
CA PHE A 235 12.55 -26.75 19.96
C PHE A 235 12.36 -27.88 18.92
N THR A 236 13.23 -28.89 18.96
CA THR A 236 13.24 -29.97 17.95
C THR A 236 11.98 -30.85 17.93
N SER A 237 11.16 -30.83 18.99
CA SER A 237 9.84 -31.49 19.06
C SER A 237 8.73 -30.74 18.34
N LEU A 238 8.99 -29.52 17.84
CA LEU A 238 7.97 -28.64 17.28
C LEU A 238 7.38 -29.22 15.97
N THR A 239 6.06 -29.34 15.95
CA THR A 239 5.29 -29.87 14.81
C THR A 239 4.47 -28.79 14.09
N SER A 240 4.19 -27.67 14.75
CA SER A 240 3.54 -26.49 14.16
C SER A 240 4.17 -25.20 14.66
N LEU A 241 4.52 -24.30 13.74
CA LEU A 241 5.07 -22.98 14.01
C LEU A 241 4.24 -21.92 13.27
N ASN A 242 3.66 -20.98 14.01
CA ASN A 242 2.98 -19.81 13.46
C ASN A 242 3.61 -18.53 14.01
N VAL A 243 4.18 -17.72 13.12
CA VAL A 243 4.88 -16.46 13.43
C VAL A 243 4.39 -15.33 12.51
N GLU A 244 3.11 -15.33 12.18
CA GLU A 244 2.49 -14.36 11.27
C GLU A 244 2.54 -12.91 11.80
N SER A 245 2.59 -11.94 10.90
CA SER A 245 2.51 -10.51 11.21
C SER A 245 3.61 -10.04 12.18
N ASN A 246 4.86 -10.35 11.84
CA ASN A 246 6.05 -9.92 12.58
C ASN A 246 7.01 -9.18 11.63
N GLU A 247 8.24 -8.91 12.09
CA GLU A 247 9.27 -8.16 11.36
C GLU A 247 10.46 -9.07 11.00
N ILE A 248 10.23 -10.36 10.74
CA ILE A 248 11.29 -11.35 10.51
C ILE A 248 11.87 -11.21 9.10
N GLU A 249 13.18 -10.93 8.99
CA GLU A 249 13.89 -10.85 7.70
C GLU A 249 14.55 -12.19 7.29
N THR A 250 15.00 -12.98 8.28
CA THR A 250 15.69 -14.25 8.08
C THR A 250 15.15 -15.31 9.02
N LEU A 251 14.89 -16.51 8.51
CA LEU A 251 14.30 -17.61 9.26
C LEU A 251 15.10 -18.90 9.05
N ASP A 252 15.95 -19.26 10.01
CA ASP A 252 16.59 -20.58 10.05
C ASP A 252 15.76 -21.56 10.86
N ILE A 253 15.24 -22.57 10.18
CA ILE A 253 14.38 -23.63 10.74
C ILE A 253 14.90 -25.02 10.38
N SER A 254 16.15 -25.12 9.94
CA SER A 254 16.77 -26.37 9.47
C SER A 254 16.82 -27.48 10.52
N ALA A 255 16.82 -27.11 11.81
CA ALA A 255 16.77 -28.03 12.95
C ALA A 255 15.37 -28.63 13.21
N LEU A 256 14.29 -28.00 12.73
CA LEU A 256 12.89 -28.33 13.07
C LEU A 256 12.31 -29.47 12.22
N ARG A 257 13.00 -30.62 12.15
CA ARG A 257 12.66 -31.72 11.23
C ARG A 257 11.32 -32.42 11.50
N ALA A 258 10.72 -32.19 12.67
CA ALA A 258 9.40 -32.69 13.04
C ALA A 258 8.25 -31.80 12.51
N LEU A 259 8.56 -30.63 11.92
CA LEU A 259 7.57 -29.66 11.52
C LEU A 259 6.66 -30.18 10.40
N THR A 260 5.36 -30.07 10.63
CA THR A 260 4.30 -30.44 9.69
C THR A 260 3.52 -29.23 9.18
N SER A 261 3.54 -28.11 9.91
CA SER A 261 2.88 -26.86 9.52
C SER A 261 3.76 -25.66 9.87
N LEU A 262 4.01 -24.81 8.88
CA LEU A 262 4.71 -23.54 9.03
C LEU A 262 3.86 -22.41 8.50
N SER A 263 3.62 -21.38 9.32
CA SER A 263 3.18 -20.09 8.84
C SER A 263 4.08 -18.95 9.28
N ALA A 264 4.52 -18.16 8.30
CA ALA A 264 5.32 -16.96 8.45
C ALA A 264 4.79 -15.86 7.51
N ARG A 265 3.45 -15.73 7.37
CA ARG A 265 2.83 -14.69 6.52
C ARG A 265 3.07 -13.30 7.09
N TYR A 266 3.03 -12.27 6.25
CA TYR A 266 3.19 -10.88 6.67
C TYR A 266 4.48 -10.66 7.47
N ASN A 267 5.61 -10.99 6.85
CA ASN A 267 6.95 -10.76 7.38
C ASN A 267 7.81 -10.12 6.28
N GLN A 268 9.13 -10.11 6.43
CA GLN A 268 10.07 -9.49 5.50
C GLN A 268 11.07 -10.50 4.91
N LEU A 269 10.68 -11.78 4.83
CA LEU A 269 11.56 -12.86 4.39
C LEU A 269 11.98 -12.69 2.93
N LYS A 270 13.29 -12.60 2.69
CA LYS A 270 13.87 -12.55 1.33
C LYS A 270 14.20 -13.94 0.78
N GLN A 271 14.46 -14.88 1.68
CA GLN A 271 14.79 -16.27 1.37
C GLN A 271 14.20 -17.18 2.46
N LEU A 272 13.91 -18.42 2.09
CA LEU A 272 13.48 -19.45 3.03
C LEU A 272 13.92 -20.82 2.53
N ASP A 273 14.67 -21.56 3.36
CA ASP A 273 15.05 -22.94 3.08
C ASP A 273 14.13 -23.90 3.87
N VAL A 274 13.34 -24.68 3.14
CA VAL A 274 12.45 -25.73 3.68
C VAL A 274 12.89 -27.15 3.31
N SER A 275 14.07 -27.30 2.69
CA SER A 275 14.54 -28.58 2.14
C SER A 275 14.71 -29.68 3.20
N ALA A 276 15.04 -29.29 4.44
CA ALA A 276 15.17 -30.20 5.58
C ALA A 276 13.82 -30.65 6.17
N LEU A 277 12.72 -30.00 5.82
CA LEU A 277 11.38 -30.19 6.41
C LEU A 277 10.54 -31.21 5.63
N THR A 278 11.00 -32.46 5.58
CA THR A 278 10.41 -33.51 4.73
C THR A 278 9.02 -33.99 5.18
N ASN A 279 8.60 -33.66 6.40
CA ASN A 279 7.26 -33.96 6.94
C ASN A 279 6.25 -32.82 6.75
N LEU A 280 6.64 -31.73 6.10
CA LEU A 280 5.83 -30.52 5.96
C LEU A 280 4.59 -30.80 5.09
N ARG A 281 3.41 -30.43 5.63
CA ARG A 281 2.09 -30.56 5.01
C ARG A 281 1.45 -29.22 4.69
N GLU A 282 1.77 -28.19 5.48
CA GLU A 282 1.32 -26.82 5.25
C GLU A 282 2.49 -25.84 5.28
N LEU A 283 2.59 -25.02 4.24
CA LEU A 283 3.56 -23.94 4.13
C LEU A 283 2.83 -22.64 3.74
N LYS A 284 2.84 -21.66 4.63
CA LYS A 284 2.14 -20.37 4.46
C LYS A 284 3.12 -19.21 4.66
N VAL A 285 3.60 -18.66 3.55
CA VAL A 285 4.65 -17.63 3.46
C VAL A 285 4.23 -16.43 2.61
N SER A 286 2.92 -16.23 2.41
CA SER A 286 2.38 -15.08 1.68
C SER A 286 2.75 -13.73 2.32
N HIS A 287 2.83 -12.67 1.53
CA HIS A 287 3.22 -11.31 1.97
C HIS A 287 4.62 -11.29 2.58
N ASN A 288 5.62 -11.63 1.77
CA ASN A 288 7.04 -11.57 2.07
C ASN A 288 7.79 -11.03 0.83
N GLN A 289 9.11 -11.19 0.77
CA GLN A 289 9.98 -10.72 -0.32
C GLN A 289 10.74 -11.88 -0.99
N LEU A 290 10.17 -13.10 -0.98
CA LEU A 290 10.84 -14.29 -1.51
C LEU A 290 11.00 -14.18 -3.04
N SER A 291 12.23 -14.30 -3.53
CA SER A 291 12.52 -14.34 -4.98
C SER A 291 12.58 -15.76 -5.55
N SER A 292 12.79 -16.75 -4.69
CA SER A 292 12.74 -18.18 -5.04
C SER A 292 12.25 -19.01 -3.86
N LEU A 293 11.75 -20.21 -4.16
CA LEU A 293 11.31 -21.18 -3.16
C LEU A 293 11.54 -22.61 -3.70
N ASP A 294 12.47 -23.35 -3.09
CA ASP A 294 12.74 -24.76 -3.42
C ASP A 294 11.83 -25.69 -2.61
N LEU A 295 11.06 -26.52 -3.31
CA LEU A 295 10.10 -27.47 -2.73
C LEU A 295 10.51 -28.94 -2.94
N SER A 296 11.72 -29.21 -3.41
CA SER A 296 12.20 -30.55 -3.78
C SER A 296 12.18 -31.56 -2.63
N GLY A 297 12.29 -31.09 -1.38
CA GLY A 297 12.22 -31.92 -0.18
C GLY A 297 10.81 -32.16 0.39
N ASN A 298 9.77 -31.48 -0.12
CA ASN A 298 8.48 -31.35 0.56
C ASN A 298 7.33 -32.12 -0.10
N GLY A 299 7.58 -33.34 -0.59
CA GLY A 299 6.58 -34.12 -1.35
C GLY A 299 5.28 -34.49 -0.61
N GLN A 300 5.16 -34.22 0.69
CA GLN A 300 3.94 -34.41 1.49
C GLN A 300 3.05 -33.15 1.59
N LEU A 301 3.46 -32.05 0.95
CA LEU A 301 2.78 -30.77 1.04
C LEU A 301 1.37 -30.83 0.45
N ARG A 302 0.39 -30.33 1.21
CA ARG A 302 -1.03 -30.24 0.84
C ARG A 302 -1.49 -28.80 0.66
N VAL A 303 -0.93 -27.89 1.46
CA VAL A 303 -1.24 -26.46 1.40
C VAL A 303 0.04 -25.68 1.13
N LEU A 304 0.03 -24.89 0.07
CA LEU A 304 1.08 -23.94 -0.27
C LEU A 304 0.49 -22.56 -0.52
N PHE A 305 0.68 -21.65 0.43
CA PHE A 305 0.32 -20.23 0.26
C PHE A 305 1.58 -19.37 0.22
N ALA A 306 1.94 -18.88 -0.96
CA ALA A 306 3.10 -18.05 -1.21
C ALA A 306 2.75 -16.80 -2.06
N SER A 307 1.51 -16.31 -1.95
CA SER A 307 1.04 -15.10 -2.64
C SER A 307 1.75 -13.83 -2.18
N SER A 308 1.80 -12.79 -3.01
CA SER A 308 2.41 -11.50 -2.67
C SER A 308 3.88 -11.67 -2.23
N ASN A 309 4.69 -12.20 -3.15
CA ASN A 309 6.14 -12.34 -3.03
C ASN A 309 6.79 -11.82 -4.33
N LEU A 310 8.07 -12.09 -4.54
CA LEU A 310 8.84 -11.71 -5.73
C LEU A 310 9.23 -12.93 -6.58
N LEU A 311 8.43 -14.01 -6.52
CA LEU A 311 8.71 -15.24 -7.26
C LEU A 311 8.54 -15.02 -8.77
N THR A 312 9.60 -15.27 -9.55
CA THR A 312 9.55 -15.22 -11.02
C THR A 312 9.28 -16.58 -11.64
N GLU A 313 9.57 -17.66 -10.90
CA GLU A 313 9.35 -19.05 -11.27
C GLU A 313 9.06 -19.90 -10.02
N ILE A 314 8.45 -21.07 -10.20
CA ILE A 314 8.26 -22.07 -9.14
C ILE A 314 8.10 -23.47 -9.73
N ASP A 315 8.85 -24.44 -9.20
CA ASP A 315 8.72 -25.85 -9.58
C ASP A 315 7.75 -26.57 -8.62
N LEU A 316 6.59 -26.95 -9.16
CA LEU A 316 5.56 -27.70 -8.44
C LEU A 316 5.60 -29.21 -8.72
N THR A 317 6.55 -29.70 -9.51
CA THR A 317 6.68 -31.14 -9.81
C THR A 317 6.91 -32.03 -8.57
N PRO A 318 7.61 -31.59 -7.50
CA PRO A 318 7.81 -32.42 -6.32
C PRO A 318 6.58 -32.58 -5.42
N VAL A 319 5.62 -31.66 -5.48
CA VAL A 319 4.51 -31.50 -4.52
C VAL A 319 3.17 -32.00 -5.08
N THR A 320 3.07 -33.31 -5.34
CA THR A 320 1.93 -33.91 -6.06
C THR A 320 0.62 -34.02 -5.26
N GLU A 321 0.68 -33.87 -3.93
CA GLU A 321 -0.45 -34.04 -3.00
C GLU A 321 -1.16 -32.70 -2.67
N LEU A 322 -0.81 -31.61 -3.37
CA LEU A 322 -1.41 -30.29 -3.13
C LEU A 322 -2.92 -30.30 -3.38
N THR A 323 -3.65 -29.78 -2.40
CA THR A 323 -5.10 -29.51 -2.45
C THR A 323 -5.37 -28.01 -2.48
N ASP A 324 -4.47 -27.19 -1.93
CA ASP A 324 -4.65 -25.75 -1.78
C ASP A 324 -3.40 -25.02 -2.24
N LEU A 325 -3.53 -24.24 -3.31
CA LEU A 325 -2.42 -23.52 -3.93
C LEU A 325 -2.74 -22.03 -4.05
N SER A 326 -1.93 -21.18 -3.42
CA SER A 326 -2.02 -19.72 -3.54
C SER A 326 -0.67 -19.15 -3.97
N LEU A 327 -0.61 -18.66 -5.20
CA LEU A 327 0.55 -18.03 -5.83
C LEU A 327 0.24 -16.65 -6.44
N GLY A 328 -0.97 -16.12 -6.22
CA GLY A 328 -1.36 -14.77 -6.68
C GLY A 328 -0.38 -13.66 -6.27
N MET A 329 -0.34 -12.58 -7.04
CA MET A 329 0.54 -11.42 -6.83
C MET A 329 2.03 -11.79 -6.76
N ASN A 330 2.50 -12.59 -7.72
CA ASN A 330 3.92 -12.85 -7.95
C ASN A 330 4.27 -12.47 -9.40
N PRO A 331 5.45 -11.89 -9.66
CA PRO A 331 5.87 -11.46 -10.99
C PRO A 331 6.39 -12.64 -11.83
N PHE A 332 5.57 -13.67 -12.04
CA PHE A 332 5.96 -14.82 -12.85
C PHE A 332 6.29 -14.39 -14.28
N THR A 333 7.41 -14.87 -14.81
CA THR A 333 7.84 -14.57 -16.18
C THR A 333 7.30 -15.57 -17.19
N GLU A 334 6.92 -16.77 -16.72
CA GLU A 334 6.41 -17.88 -17.54
C GLU A 334 5.17 -18.52 -16.91
N THR A 335 4.55 -19.47 -17.63
CA THR A 335 3.39 -20.22 -17.12
C THR A 335 3.79 -21.15 -15.99
N VAL A 336 3.13 -21.04 -14.83
CA VAL A 336 3.28 -22.00 -13.73
C VAL A 336 2.68 -23.35 -14.13
N ALA A 337 3.47 -24.41 -14.06
CA ALA A 337 3.03 -25.77 -14.41
C ALA A 337 2.36 -26.48 -13.21
N PHE A 338 1.02 -26.54 -13.22
CA PHE A 338 0.22 -27.24 -12.19
C PHE A 338 -0.80 -28.23 -12.78
N SER A 339 -0.64 -28.63 -14.03
CA SER A 339 -1.58 -29.51 -14.72
C SER A 339 -1.66 -30.92 -14.12
N HIS A 340 -0.61 -31.37 -13.44
CA HIS A 340 -0.54 -32.66 -12.72
C HIS A 340 -1.29 -32.66 -11.39
N LEU A 341 -1.58 -31.49 -10.81
CA LEU A 341 -2.23 -31.36 -9.50
C LEU A 341 -3.76 -31.52 -9.61
N LYS A 342 -4.22 -32.77 -9.77
CA LYS A 342 -5.64 -33.08 -10.00
C LYS A 342 -6.53 -32.94 -8.75
N GLY A 343 -5.94 -32.91 -7.56
CA GLY A 343 -6.64 -32.81 -6.28
C GLY A 343 -6.89 -31.39 -5.79
N LEU A 344 -6.57 -30.36 -6.58
CA LEU A 344 -6.76 -28.96 -6.17
C LEU A 344 -8.23 -28.65 -5.92
N SER A 345 -8.51 -28.16 -4.71
CA SER A 345 -9.81 -27.62 -4.30
C SER A 345 -9.80 -26.10 -4.20
N TYR A 346 -8.65 -25.51 -3.87
CA TYR A 346 -8.42 -24.06 -3.86
C TYR A 346 -7.26 -23.71 -4.80
N LEU A 347 -7.48 -22.73 -5.68
CA LEU A 347 -6.46 -22.17 -6.56
C LEU A 347 -6.53 -20.64 -6.54
N SER A 348 -5.43 -19.99 -6.17
CA SER A 348 -5.21 -18.57 -6.42
C SER A 348 -3.92 -18.39 -7.21
N ILE A 349 -3.96 -17.72 -8.35
CA ILE A 349 -2.79 -17.53 -9.22
C ILE A 349 -2.83 -16.18 -9.94
N SER A 350 -1.65 -15.60 -10.13
CA SER A 350 -1.44 -14.50 -11.09
C SER A 350 -0.68 -15.05 -12.28
N THR A 351 -1.18 -14.83 -13.48
CA THR A 351 -0.55 -15.31 -14.71
C THR A 351 0.53 -14.33 -15.17
N ALA A 352 1.60 -14.85 -15.75
CA ALA A 352 2.62 -14.04 -16.42
C ALA A 352 2.03 -13.22 -17.57
N GLU A 353 2.69 -12.12 -17.96
CA GLU A 353 2.29 -11.28 -19.11
C GLU A 353 2.28 -12.04 -20.44
N THR A 354 2.95 -13.19 -20.51
CA THR A 354 2.98 -14.06 -21.69
C THR A 354 1.77 -15.00 -21.80
N VAL A 355 0.99 -15.15 -20.73
CA VAL A 355 -0.13 -16.09 -20.64
C VAL A 355 -1.44 -15.41 -21.02
N THR A 356 -1.90 -15.70 -22.24
CA THR A 356 -3.16 -15.15 -22.74
C THR A 356 -4.36 -16.08 -22.54
N GLU A 357 -4.11 -17.36 -22.23
CA GLU A 357 -5.15 -18.39 -22.08
C GLU A 357 -4.88 -19.28 -20.87
N LEU A 358 -5.91 -19.61 -20.11
CA LEU A 358 -5.84 -20.53 -18.98
C LEU A 358 -6.98 -21.54 -19.01
N ASP A 359 -6.65 -22.84 -19.07
CA ASP A 359 -7.64 -23.93 -19.05
C ASP A 359 -7.63 -24.70 -17.73
N LEU A 360 -8.71 -24.55 -16.95
CA LEU A 360 -8.92 -25.23 -15.68
C LEU A 360 -9.91 -26.40 -15.79
N SER A 361 -10.44 -26.69 -16.97
CA SER A 361 -11.52 -27.69 -17.17
C SER A 361 -11.18 -29.13 -16.75
N LYS A 362 -9.91 -29.41 -16.43
CA LYS A 362 -9.42 -30.72 -15.98
C LYS A 362 -9.20 -30.81 -14.47
N HIS A 363 -9.45 -29.76 -13.71
CA HIS A 363 -9.26 -29.69 -12.25
C HIS A 363 -10.61 -29.78 -11.53
N LEU A 364 -11.28 -30.93 -11.67
CA LEU A 364 -12.71 -31.12 -11.34
C LEU A 364 -13.07 -30.98 -9.85
N GLU A 365 -12.08 -30.99 -8.96
CA GLU A 365 -12.25 -30.85 -7.50
C GLU A 365 -12.23 -29.38 -7.02
N LEU A 366 -11.97 -28.43 -7.93
CA LEU A 366 -11.92 -27.00 -7.62
C LEU A 366 -13.27 -26.50 -7.09
N ARG A 367 -13.21 -25.87 -5.90
CA ARG A 367 -14.32 -25.18 -5.22
C ARG A 367 -14.13 -23.67 -5.23
N GLN A 368 -12.88 -23.20 -5.15
CA GLN A 368 -12.55 -21.79 -5.11
C GLN A 368 -11.42 -21.48 -6.08
N VAL A 369 -11.65 -20.50 -6.95
CA VAL A 369 -10.69 -20.09 -7.99
C VAL A 369 -10.55 -18.58 -8.00
N TRP A 370 -9.34 -18.09 -7.74
CA TRP A 370 -8.97 -16.68 -7.86
C TRP A 370 -7.88 -16.53 -8.92
N VAL A 371 -8.16 -15.78 -9.97
CA VAL A 371 -7.22 -15.59 -11.08
C VAL A 371 -7.01 -14.10 -11.31
N ALA A 372 -5.76 -13.71 -11.57
CA ALA A 372 -5.42 -12.39 -12.06
C ALA A 372 -4.33 -12.45 -13.13
N GLY A 373 -4.18 -11.41 -13.94
CA GLY A 373 -3.12 -11.33 -14.94
C GLY A 373 -3.55 -10.51 -16.15
N GLU A 374 -2.89 -9.38 -16.35
CA GLU A 374 -3.33 -8.33 -17.26
C GLU A 374 -3.45 -8.81 -18.71
N ALA A 375 -2.60 -9.76 -19.12
CA ALA A 375 -2.59 -10.32 -20.47
C ALA A 375 -3.62 -11.45 -20.71
N LEU A 376 -4.28 -11.97 -19.66
CA LEU A 376 -5.16 -13.12 -19.76
C LEU A 376 -6.48 -12.75 -20.46
N LYS A 377 -6.69 -13.32 -21.66
CA LYS A 377 -7.84 -13.06 -22.55
C LYS A 377 -8.89 -14.16 -22.52
N THR A 378 -8.52 -15.39 -22.17
CA THR A 378 -9.44 -16.52 -22.09
C THR A 378 -9.21 -17.34 -20.83
N LEU A 379 -10.30 -17.69 -20.16
CA LEU A 379 -10.30 -18.53 -18.97
C LEU A 379 -11.38 -19.60 -19.12
N ASN A 380 -10.99 -20.87 -19.18
CA ASN A 380 -11.92 -21.98 -19.30
C ASN A 380 -12.16 -22.64 -17.93
N VAL A 381 -13.34 -22.37 -17.36
CA VAL A 381 -13.84 -22.97 -16.11
C VAL A 381 -14.97 -23.99 -16.35
N THR A 382 -15.21 -24.36 -17.61
CA THR A 382 -16.29 -25.27 -17.96
C THR A 382 -16.05 -26.66 -17.37
N GLY A 383 -17.12 -27.29 -16.88
CA GLY A 383 -17.06 -28.60 -16.22
C GLY A 383 -16.66 -28.58 -14.75
N LEU A 384 -16.27 -27.43 -14.18
CA LEU A 384 -15.99 -27.26 -12.76
C LEU A 384 -17.30 -27.20 -11.93
N THR A 385 -17.99 -28.33 -11.85
CA THR A 385 -19.33 -28.44 -11.23
C THR A 385 -19.32 -28.31 -9.70
N GLN A 386 -18.15 -28.43 -9.05
CA GLN A 386 -17.98 -28.21 -7.61
C GLN A 386 -17.62 -26.76 -7.26
N LEU A 387 -17.46 -25.88 -8.27
CA LEU A 387 -17.06 -24.50 -8.06
C LEU A 387 -18.14 -23.71 -7.30
N GLU A 388 -17.76 -23.14 -6.17
CA GLU A 388 -18.59 -22.37 -5.23
C GLU A 388 -18.26 -20.87 -5.30
N SER A 389 -16.98 -20.52 -5.51
CA SER A 389 -16.52 -19.12 -5.68
C SER A 389 -15.57 -19.00 -6.86
N LEU A 390 -15.84 -18.02 -7.73
CA LEU A 390 -14.97 -17.64 -8.83
C LEU A 390 -14.69 -16.14 -8.75
N ARG A 391 -13.42 -15.77 -8.62
CA ARG A 391 -12.96 -14.39 -8.65
C ARG A 391 -11.91 -14.21 -9.73
N VAL A 392 -12.11 -13.23 -10.60
CA VAL A 392 -11.18 -12.97 -11.70
C VAL A 392 -10.97 -11.47 -11.85
N ASN A 393 -9.75 -11.00 -11.59
CA ASN A 393 -9.46 -9.56 -11.50
C ASN A 393 -8.26 -9.16 -12.35
N ASN A 394 -8.25 -7.93 -12.85
CA ASN A 394 -7.12 -7.37 -13.58
C ASN A 394 -6.70 -8.28 -14.73
N THR A 395 -7.64 -8.57 -15.64
CA THR A 395 -7.35 -9.34 -16.86
C THR A 395 -7.91 -8.68 -18.11
N SER A 396 -7.54 -9.19 -19.26
CA SER A 396 -8.07 -8.79 -20.57
C SER A 396 -9.28 -9.64 -21.02
N LEU A 397 -10.05 -10.22 -20.09
CA LEU A 397 -11.22 -11.04 -20.41
C LEU A 397 -12.36 -10.17 -20.95
N SER A 398 -12.86 -10.50 -22.15
CA SER A 398 -14.04 -9.84 -22.74
C SER A 398 -15.35 -10.62 -22.56
N THR A 399 -15.24 -11.91 -22.23
CA THR A 399 -16.35 -12.84 -21.99
C THR A 399 -15.88 -14.03 -21.17
N ILE A 400 -16.82 -14.73 -20.52
CA ILE A 400 -16.57 -15.98 -19.82
C ILE A 400 -17.80 -16.88 -19.84
N ASP A 401 -17.60 -18.18 -20.01
CA ASP A 401 -18.66 -19.18 -19.91
C ASP A 401 -18.67 -19.81 -18.51
N VAL A 402 -19.69 -19.44 -17.72
CA VAL A 402 -19.95 -19.97 -16.37
C VAL A 402 -21.17 -20.89 -16.33
N SER A 403 -21.75 -21.26 -17.48
CA SER A 403 -23.05 -21.93 -17.59
C SER A 403 -23.10 -23.32 -16.92
N THR A 404 -21.93 -23.95 -16.72
CA THR A 404 -21.80 -25.28 -16.11
C THR A 404 -21.49 -25.25 -14.62
N ASN A 405 -21.21 -24.08 -14.04
CA ASN A 405 -20.77 -23.91 -12.66
C ASN A 405 -21.96 -23.74 -11.70
N LEU A 406 -22.89 -24.71 -11.72
CA LEU A 406 -24.22 -24.63 -11.07
C LEU A 406 -24.19 -24.53 -9.53
N ASN A 407 -23.03 -24.70 -8.90
CA ASN A 407 -22.84 -24.57 -7.46
C ASN A 407 -22.29 -23.20 -7.02
N LEU A 408 -22.04 -22.27 -7.95
CA LEU A 408 -21.56 -20.93 -7.63
C LEU A 408 -22.53 -20.20 -6.69
N THR A 409 -21.97 -19.71 -5.58
CA THR A 409 -22.63 -18.83 -4.61
C THR A 409 -22.03 -17.42 -4.65
N ASP A 410 -20.76 -17.29 -5.05
CA ASP A 410 -20.02 -16.02 -5.17
C ASP A 410 -19.36 -15.92 -6.55
N LEU A 411 -19.64 -14.83 -7.26
CA LEU A 411 -19.07 -14.55 -8.58
C LEU A 411 -18.57 -13.11 -8.62
N TYR A 412 -17.26 -12.93 -8.83
CA TYR A 412 -16.60 -11.64 -8.73
C TYR A 412 -15.69 -11.38 -9.93
N PHE A 413 -15.93 -10.27 -10.62
CA PHE A 413 -15.07 -9.74 -11.67
C PHE A 413 -14.83 -8.26 -11.41
N TRP A 414 -13.57 -7.85 -11.30
CA TRP A 414 -13.21 -6.44 -11.19
C TRP A 414 -12.04 -6.10 -12.12
N SER A 415 -12.14 -4.98 -12.83
CA SER A 415 -11.14 -4.56 -13.83
C SER A 415 -10.92 -5.63 -14.89
N ASN A 416 -12.01 -5.97 -15.59
CA ASN A 416 -11.98 -6.83 -16.76
C ASN A 416 -12.85 -6.19 -17.85
N PRO A 417 -12.41 -6.12 -19.12
CA PRO A 417 -13.21 -5.54 -20.21
C PRO A 417 -14.37 -6.46 -20.65
N ILE A 418 -15.06 -7.10 -19.71
CA ILE A 418 -16.21 -7.98 -19.95
C ILE A 418 -17.37 -7.13 -20.46
N SER A 419 -17.84 -7.43 -21.66
CA SER A 419 -19.01 -6.77 -22.28
C SER A 419 -20.29 -7.59 -22.15
N ARG A 420 -20.17 -8.89 -21.86
CA ARG A 420 -21.30 -9.80 -21.67
C ARG A 420 -20.94 -10.96 -20.75
N ILE A 421 -21.86 -11.32 -19.87
CA ILE A 421 -21.81 -12.52 -19.04
C ILE A 421 -23.22 -13.10 -18.89
N ASP A 422 -23.36 -14.43 -18.97
CA ASP A 422 -24.64 -15.12 -18.79
C ASP A 422 -24.66 -15.86 -17.45
N VAL A 423 -25.51 -15.40 -16.53
CA VAL A 423 -25.69 -15.96 -15.18
C VAL A 423 -27.02 -16.70 -15.02
N SER A 424 -27.76 -16.93 -16.11
CA SER A 424 -29.13 -17.47 -16.07
C SER A 424 -29.24 -18.87 -15.46
N MET A 425 -28.17 -19.66 -15.51
CA MET A 425 -28.11 -21.01 -14.95
C MET A 425 -27.66 -21.03 -13.47
N LEU A 426 -27.23 -19.90 -12.92
CA LEU A 426 -26.60 -19.79 -11.59
C LEU A 426 -27.64 -19.55 -10.47
N GLY A 427 -28.61 -20.44 -10.33
CA GLY A 427 -29.74 -20.27 -9.38
C GLY A 427 -29.37 -20.33 -7.88
N LYS A 428 -28.09 -20.59 -7.55
CA LYS A 428 -27.56 -20.58 -6.18
C LYS A 428 -26.77 -19.31 -5.81
N LEU A 429 -26.61 -18.38 -6.75
CA LEU A 429 -25.79 -17.19 -6.57
C LEU A 429 -26.37 -16.31 -5.44
N GLU A 430 -25.53 -15.95 -4.48
CA GLU A 430 -25.85 -15.11 -3.32
C GLU A 430 -25.14 -13.75 -3.39
N GLY A 431 -23.92 -13.72 -3.95
CA GLY A 431 -23.16 -12.52 -4.26
C GLY A 431 -22.73 -12.47 -5.72
N PHE A 432 -22.97 -11.35 -6.39
CA PHE A 432 -22.54 -11.11 -7.77
C PHE A 432 -21.93 -9.72 -7.91
N THR A 433 -20.67 -9.67 -8.32
CA THR A 433 -19.91 -8.43 -8.55
C THR A 433 -19.31 -8.44 -9.96
N VAL A 434 -19.61 -7.41 -10.74
CA VAL A 434 -18.90 -7.10 -11.99
C VAL A 434 -18.69 -5.59 -12.04
N GLY A 435 -17.47 -5.12 -11.77
CA GLY A 435 -17.16 -3.68 -11.83
C GLY A 435 -15.90 -3.38 -12.61
N ASP A 436 -15.77 -2.10 -13.01
CA ASP A 436 -14.75 -1.63 -13.93
C ASP A 436 -14.69 -2.52 -15.18
N ALA A 437 -15.84 -2.57 -15.86
CA ALA A 437 -16.08 -3.44 -17.02
C ALA A 437 -16.84 -2.70 -18.12
N GLN A 438 -17.33 -3.42 -19.12
CA GLN A 438 -17.98 -2.86 -20.30
C GLN A 438 -19.42 -3.37 -20.47
N LEU A 439 -20.09 -3.75 -19.38
CA LEU A 439 -21.46 -4.27 -19.46
C LEU A 439 -22.42 -3.14 -19.89
N THR A 440 -23.21 -3.43 -20.92
CA THR A 440 -24.29 -2.55 -21.40
C THR A 440 -25.68 -3.09 -21.04
N ASP A 441 -25.79 -4.39 -20.77
CA ASP A 441 -26.99 -5.07 -20.29
C ASP A 441 -26.61 -6.32 -19.46
N ILE A 442 -27.46 -6.72 -18.52
CA ILE A 442 -27.32 -7.96 -17.74
C ILE A 442 -28.69 -8.48 -17.28
N ASN A 443 -28.91 -9.79 -17.43
CA ASN A 443 -30.13 -10.44 -16.95
C ASN A 443 -29.87 -11.24 -15.68
N VAL A 444 -30.41 -10.75 -14.56
CA VAL A 444 -30.32 -11.38 -13.22
C VAL A 444 -31.62 -12.02 -12.74
N SER A 445 -32.64 -12.12 -13.61
CA SER A 445 -33.99 -12.59 -13.24
C SER A 445 -34.06 -14.05 -12.74
N ASN A 446 -33.06 -14.87 -13.07
CA ASN A 446 -32.98 -16.28 -12.65
C ASN A 446 -32.12 -16.49 -11.39
N ASN A 447 -31.74 -15.43 -10.68
CA ASN A 447 -30.86 -15.48 -9.50
C ASN A 447 -31.59 -15.01 -8.22
N PRO A 448 -32.73 -15.62 -7.83
CA PRO A 448 -33.60 -15.10 -6.77
C PRO A 448 -32.98 -15.16 -5.35
N LYS A 449 -31.83 -15.82 -5.20
CA LYS A 449 -31.08 -15.91 -3.94
C LYS A 449 -30.06 -14.79 -3.75
N LEU A 450 -29.87 -13.90 -4.73
CA LEU A 450 -28.94 -12.79 -4.60
C LEU A 450 -29.31 -11.92 -3.39
N THR A 451 -28.33 -11.74 -2.52
CA THR A 451 -28.38 -10.84 -1.36
C THR A 451 -27.52 -9.59 -1.58
N SER A 452 -26.48 -9.69 -2.43
CA SER A 452 -25.60 -8.61 -2.83
C SER A 452 -25.40 -8.59 -4.35
N LEU A 453 -25.71 -7.46 -4.98
CA LEU A 453 -25.47 -7.20 -6.39
C LEU A 453 -24.65 -5.91 -6.55
N GLN A 454 -23.48 -6.01 -7.18
CA GLN A 454 -22.57 -4.88 -7.40
C GLN A 454 -22.19 -4.82 -8.88
N LEU A 455 -22.60 -3.75 -9.56
CA LEU A 455 -22.35 -3.56 -10.99
C LEU A 455 -21.82 -2.14 -11.28
N SER A 456 -21.07 -1.57 -10.34
CA SER A 456 -20.47 -0.23 -10.50
C SER A 456 -19.50 -0.15 -11.68
N ASP A 457 -19.31 1.05 -12.22
CA ASP A 457 -18.32 1.32 -13.28
C ASP A 457 -18.56 0.45 -14.52
N ASN A 458 -19.78 0.58 -15.07
CA ASN A 458 -20.24 -0.08 -16.29
C ASN A 458 -21.00 0.91 -17.18
N GLN A 459 -21.69 0.43 -18.20
CA GLN A 459 -22.45 1.23 -19.17
C GLN A 459 -23.93 0.83 -19.19
N LEU A 460 -24.47 0.38 -18.05
CA LEU A 460 -25.86 -0.09 -17.95
C LEU A 460 -26.83 1.08 -18.03
N LYS A 461 -27.85 0.94 -18.88
CA LYS A 461 -28.93 1.94 -19.04
C LYS A 461 -30.22 1.58 -18.30
N THR A 462 -30.43 0.28 -18.09
CA THR A 462 -31.58 -0.29 -17.43
C THR A 462 -31.17 -1.55 -16.67
N LEU A 463 -31.88 -1.90 -15.61
CA LEU A 463 -31.73 -3.17 -14.91
C LEU A 463 -33.05 -3.60 -14.27
N ASP A 464 -33.46 -4.84 -14.52
CA ASP A 464 -34.61 -5.46 -13.83
C ASP A 464 -34.13 -6.26 -12.61
N VAL A 465 -34.44 -5.74 -11.42
CA VAL A 465 -34.14 -6.40 -10.12
C VAL A 465 -35.38 -7.01 -9.45
N SER A 466 -36.52 -7.08 -10.15
CA SER A 466 -37.81 -7.47 -9.57
C SER A 466 -37.86 -8.89 -9.02
N ALA A 467 -37.05 -9.80 -9.57
CA ALA A 467 -36.91 -11.18 -9.11
C ALA A 467 -36.01 -11.33 -7.87
N LEU A 468 -35.22 -10.31 -7.51
CA LEU A 468 -34.20 -10.36 -6.46
C LEU A 468 -34.80 -10.03 -5.08
N THR A 469 -35.79 -10.82 -4.65
CA THR A 469 -36.56 -10.53 -3.42
C THR A 469 -35.76 -10.66 -2.12
N GLU A 470 -34.59 -11.29 -2.16
CA GLU A 470 -33.66 -11.45 -1.03
C GLU A 470 -32.57 -10.37 -0.98
N LEU A 471 -32.56 -9.43 -1.93
CA LEU A 471 -31.52 -8.41 -2.08
C LEU A 471 -31.48 -7.46 -0.88
N ARG A 472 -30.28 -7.31 -0.29
CA ARG A 472 -29.96 -6.42 0.83
C ARG A 472 -29.03 -5.29 0.42
N TYR A 473 -28.09 -5.58 -0.48
CA TYR A 473 -27.09 -4.64 -0.96
C TYR A 473 -27.19 -4.50 -2.48
N LEU A 474 -27.41 -3.27 -2.96
CA LEU A 474 -27.42 -2.94 -4.39
C LEU A 474 -26.51 -1.74 -4.65
N GLN A 475 -25.42 -1.98 -5.38
CA GLN A 475 -24.47 -0.95 -5.79
C GLN A 475 -24.39 -0.89 -7.32
N MET A 476 -24.72 0.27 -7.88
CA MET A 476 -24.78 0.53 -9.32
C MET A 476 -24.14 1.88 -9.69
N ALA A 477 -23.21 2.38 -8.87
CA ALA A 477 -22.61 3.69 -9.09
C ALA A 477 -21.83 3.75 -10.42
N TYR A 478 -21.73 4.92 -11.06
CA TYR A 478 -21.03 5.11 -12.33
C TYR A 478 -21.59 4.22 -13.45
N ASN A 479 -22.86 4.44 -13.78
CA ASN A 479 -23.59 3.81 -14.89
C ASN A 479 -24.39 4.88 -15.65
N GLN A 480 -25.32 4.46 -16.51
CA GLN A 480 -26.16 5.34 -17.33
C GLN A 480 -27.65 5.08 -17.06
N LEU A 481 -28.01 4.67 -15.82
CA LEU A 481 -29.37 4.31 -15.46
C LEU A 481 -30.27 5.54 -15.48
N THR A 482 -31.37 5.48 -16.23
CA THR A 482 -32.38 6.56 -16.27
C THR A 482 -33.59 6.28 -15.37
N GLU A 483 -33.82 5.01 -15.06
CA GLU A 483 -34.85 4.52 -14.14
C GLU A 483 -34.39 3.25 -13.43
N LEU A 484 -34.95 2.99 -12.24
CA LEU A 484 -34.77 1.75 -11.49
C LEU A 484 -35.98 1.48 -10.60
N ASP A 485 -36.60 0.30 -10.74
CA ASP A 485 -37.70 -0.15 -9.88
C ASP A 485 -37.15 -1.09 -8.78
N VAL A 486 -37.17 -0.63 -7.54
CA VAL A 486 -36.77 -1.40 -6.34
C VAL A 486 -37.97 -1.85 -5.49
N SER A 487 -39.20 -1.76 -6.01
CA SER A 487 -40.44 -1.99 -5.28
C SER A 487 -40.62 -3.43 -4.78
N LYS A 488 -39.89 -4.40 -5.35
CA LYS A 488 -39.89 -5.80 -4.94
C LYS A 488 -38.77 -6.16 -3.94
N ASN A 489 -37.80 -5.26 -3.75
CA ASN A 489 -36.60 -5.51 -2.96
C ASN A 489 -36.76 -4.97 -1.53
N SER A 490 -37.78 -5.46 -0.82
CA SER A 490 -38.16 -4.99 0.53
C SER A 490 -37.13 -5.26 1.64
N LYS A 491 -36.10 -6.05 1.35
CA LYS A 491 -34.98 -6.37 2.25
C LYS A 491 -33.77 -5.46 2.05
N LEU A 492 -33.82 -4.50 1.12
CA LEU A 492 -32.72 -3.57 0.89
C LEU A 492 -32.36 -2.80 2.16
N GLU A 493 -31.08 -2.85 2.50
CA GLU A 493 -30.43 -2.16 3.61
C GLU A 493 -29.53 -1.04 3.07
N GLU A 494 -28.91 -1.23 1.90
CA GLU A 494 -28.05 -0.25 1.24
C GLU A 494 -28.34 -0.15 -0.26
N LEU A 495 -28.47 1.09 -0.74
CA LEU A 495 -28.73 1.41 -2.14
C LEU A 495 -27.80 2.53 -2.61
N LEU A 496 -26.84 2.20 -3.45
CA LEU A 496 -25.80 3.10 -3.93
C LEU A 496 -25.93 3.30 -5.45
N LEU A 497 -26.45 4.45 -5.87
CA LEU A 497 -26.78 4.78 -7.27
C LEU A 497 -26.06 6.05 -7.75
N ARG A 498 -24.93 6.40 -7.13
CA ARG A 498 -24.16 7.61 -7.44
C ARG A 498 -23.71 7.65 -8.92
N GLU A 499 -23.61 8.84 -9.52
CA GLU A 499 -23.22 9.08 -10.92
C GLU A 499 -24.03 8.19 -11.90
N ASN A 500 -25.30 8.53 -12.08
CA ASN A 500 -26.23 7.92 -13.04
C ASN A 500 -27.11 9.05 -13.64
N ASP A 501 -28.12 8.69 -14.45
CA ASP A 501 -29.01 9.63 -15.12
C ASP A 501 -30.45 9.58 -14.56
N LEU A 502 -30.63 9.20 -13.29
CA LEU A 502 -31.95 8.98 -12.69
C LEU A 502 -32.72 10.29 -12.53
N ARG A 503 -33.96 10.33 -13.02
CA ARG A 503 -34.88 11.47 -12.87
C ARG A 503 -35.96 11.26 -11.80
N HIS A 504 -36.19 10.00 -11.43
CA HIS A 504 -37.17 9.59 -10.44
C HIS A 504 -36.73 8.29 -9.77
N LEU A 505 -37.09 8.13 -8.50
CA LEU A 505 -36.88 6.89 -7.74
C LEU A 505 -37.99 6.73 -6.70
N GLU A 506 -38.62 5.56 -6.66
CA GLU A 506 -39.67 5.24 -5.68
C GLU A 506 -39.14 4.31 -4.59
N LEU A 507 -39.38 4.67 -3.33
CA LEU A 507 -38.88 3.94 -2.16
C LEU A 507 -39.99 3.41 -1.24
N LEU A 508 -41.22 3.28 -1.75
CA LEU A 508 -42.43 2.96 -0.96
C LEU A 508 -42.31 1.67 -0.12
N ASN A 509 -41.55 0.68 -0.60
CA ASN A 509 -41.42 -0.65 0.02
C ASN A 509 -40.04 -0.89 0.66
N ASN A 510 -39.21 0.14 0.83
CA ASN A 510 -37.80 0.00 1.24
C ASN A 510 -37.57 0.49 2.68
N ALA A 511 -38.45 0.10 3.60
CA ALA A 511 -38.43 0.56 5.00
C ALA A 511 -37.20 0.10 5.81
N ASN A 512 -36.41 -0.84 5.29
CA ASN A 512 -35.16 -1.32 5.91
C ASN A 512 -33.91 -0.57 5.42
N LEU A 513 -34.06 0.42 4.53
CA LEU A 513 -32.94 1.14 3.97
C LEU A 513 -32.26 2.02 5.03
N ALA A 514 -30.98 1.72 5.29
CA ALA A 514 -30.13 2.42 6.26
C ALA A 514 -29.13 3.35 5.57
N VAL A 515 -28.70 3.03 4.35
CA VAL A 515 -27.75 3.85 3.56
C VAL A 515 -28.34 4.09 2.16
N LEU A 516 -28.39 5.36 1.75
CA LEU A 516 -28.86 5.78 0.44
C LEU A 516 -27.91 6.81 -0.17
N SER A 517 -27.31 6.46 -1.31
CA SER A 517 -26.49 7.39 -2.10
C SER A 517 -27.10 7.56 -3.49
N LEU A 518 -27.42 8.80 -3.82
CA LEU A 518 -28.06 9.24 -5.06
C LEU A 518 -27.26 10.36 -5.74
N ALA A 519 -26.05 10.65 -5.26
CA ALA A 519 -25.31 11.81 -5.74
C ALA A 519 -25.01 11.76 -7.24
N GLY A 520 -25.06 12.88 -7.95
CA GLY A 520 -24.73 12.90 -9.38
C GLY A 520 -25.81 12.21 -10.22
N ASN A 521 -27.06 12.64 -10.05
CA ASN A 521 -28.21 12.21 -10.85
C ASN A 521 -29.02 13.45 -11.29
N ASP A 522 -30.15 13.26 -11.98
CA ASP A 522 -31.03 14.33 -12.47
C ASP A 522 -32.34 14.40 -11.64
N LEU A 523 -32.28 14.08 -10.34
CA LEU A 523 -33.44 14.09 -9.45
C LEU A 523 -33.83 15.52 -9.07
N ARG A 524 -35.09 15.88 -9.34
CA ARG A 524 -35.67 17.17 -8.89
C ARG A 524 -36.39 17.09 -7.54
N GLN A 525 -36.76 15.88 -7.15
CA GLN A 525 -37.40 15.56 -5.87
C GLN A 525 -37.10 14.12 -5.49
N ILE A 526 -37.20 13.83 -4.19
CA ILE A 526 -37.13 12.47 -3.65
C ILE A 526 -38.07 12.36 -2.44
N ASP A 527 -38.87 11.29 -2.39
CA ASP A 527 -39.73 10.99 -1.25
C ASP A 527 -39.03 10.00 -0.31
N LEU A 528 -38.78 10.45 0.92
CA LEU A 528 -38.08 9.72 1.97
C LEU A 528 -39.02 9.31 3.12
N ALA A 529 -40.33 9.52 3.00
CA ALA A 529 -41.29 9.22 4.08
C ALA A 529 -41.34 7.73 4.45
N HIS A 530 -40.90 6.87 3.54
CA HIS A 530 -40.94 5.41 3.67
C HIS A 530 -39.60 4.78 4.06
N THR A 531 -38.59 5.59 4.40
CA THR A 531 -37.23 5.13 4.78
C THR A 531 -36.82 5.61 6.19
N PRO A 532 -37.63 5.33 7.24
CA PRO A 532 -37.50 5.98 8.55
C PRO A 532 -36.24 5.63 9.35
N ILE A 533 -35.50 4.60 8.93
CA ILE A 533 -34.28 4.13 9.61
C ILE A 533 -32.98 4.56 8.92
N LEU A 534 -33.05 5.44 7.89
CA LEU A 534 -31.86 5.97 7.22
C LEU A 534 -30.89 6.58 8.25
N ARG A 535 -29.65 6.14 8.16
CA ARG A 535 -28.49 6.63 8.91
C ARG A 535 -27.60 7.51 8.04
N GLU A 536 -27.49 7.19 6.75
CA GLU A 536 -26.67 7.94 5.82
C GLU A 536 -27.47 8.26 4.55
N LEU A 537 -27.48 9.54 4.17
CA LEU A 537 -28.10 10.04 2.96
C LEU A 537 -27.14 10.97 2.22
N ASP A 538 -26.79 10.61 0.99
CA ASP A 538 -26.13 11.51 0.05
C ASP A 538 -27.03 11.75 -1.16
N ALA A 539 -27.56 12.96 -1.27
CA ALA A 539 -28.41 13.41 -2.36
C ALA A 539 -27.78 14.61 -3.11
N GLY A 540 -26.46 14.79 -2.98
CA GLY A 540 -25.76 15.90 -3.63
C GLY A 540 -25.77 15.82 -5.17
N HIS A 541 -25.33 16.88 -5.85
CA HIS A 541 -25.20 16.93 -7.31
C HIS A 541 -26.48 16.48 -8.03
N ASN A 542 -27.62 16.98 -7.55
CA ASN A 542 -28.94 16.78 -8.14
C ASN A 542 -29.65 18.14 -8.17
N PRO A 543 -30.51 18.42 -9.17
CA PRO A 543 -31.28 19.66 -9.23
C PRO A 543 -32.48 19.68 -8.24
N LEU A 544 -32.26 19.25 -6.99
CA LEU A 544 -33.25 19.25 -5.92
C LEU A 544 -33.58 20.68 -5.48
N LEU A 545 -34.86 21.04 -5.50
CA LEU A 545 -35.34 22.33 -4.99
C LEU A 545 -35.63 22.31 -3.48
N SER A 546 -35.90 21.13 -2.94
CA SER A 546 -36.20 20.88 -1.53
C SER A 546 -36.01 19.41 -1.20
N ILE A 547 -35.79 19.11 0.08
CA ILE A 547 -35.75 17.74 0.61
C ILE A 547 -36.41 17.71 1.99
N ASP A 548 -37.23 16.70 2.26
CA ASP A 548 -37.81 16.49 3.59
C ASP A 548 -37.05 15.36 4.30
N VAL A 549 -36.24 15.75 5.29
CA VAL A 549 -35.46 14.83 6.13
C VAL A 549 -35.98 14.78 7.57
N LYS A 550 -37.09 15.48 7.88
CA LYS A 550 -37.55 15.69 9.26
C LYS A 550 -38.00 14.39 9.93
N GLY A 551 -38.50 13.43 9.15
CA GLY A 551 -38.89 12.11 9.63
C GLY A 551 -37.71 11.17 9.94
N LEU A 552 -36.49 11.53 9.54
CA LEU A 552 -35.31 10.65 9.60
C LEU A 552 -34.55 10.78 10.93
N ALA A 553 -35.19 10.37 12.03
CA ALA A 553 -34.65 10.51 13.39
C ALA A 553 -33.36 9.69 13.65
N LYS A 554 -32.99 8.78 12.74
CA LYS A 554 -31.78 7.95 12.79
C LYS A 554 -30.63 8.49 11.94
N LEU A 555 -30.84 9.61 11.24
CA LEU A 555 -29.85 10.16 10.32
C LEU A 555 -28.63 10.69 11.08
N GLU A 556 -27.46 10.13 10.74
CA GLU A 556 -26.13 10.44 11.28
C GLU A 556 -25.33 11.28 10.28
N LYS A 557 -25.50 11.03 8.96
CA LYS A 557 -24.81 11.74 7.89
C LYS A 557 -25.77 12.24 6.83
N LEU A 558 -25.65 13.51 6.46
CA LEU A 558 -26.43 14.15 5.40
C LEU A 558 -25.52 14.95 4.46
N SER A 559 -25.53 14.61 3.17
CA SER A 559 -24.99 15.44 2.10
C SER A 559 -26.10 15.82 1.13
N VAL A 560 -26.23 17.13 0.89
CA VAL A 560 -27.09 17.72 -0.15
C VAL A 560 -26.29 18.67 -1.02
N SER A 561 -24.98 18.41 -1.14
CA SER A 561 -24.02 19.31 -1.78
C SER A 561 -24.40 19.60 -3.25
N HIS A 562 -24.17 20.80 -3.77
CA HIS A 562 -24.47 21.19 -5.16
C HIS A 562 -25.89 20.84 -5.61
N THR A 563 -26.88 21.23 -4.80
CA THR A 563 -28.30 21.19 -5.18
C THR A 563 -28.87 22.61 -5.21
N ASP A 564 -30.11 22.78 -5.66
CA ASP A 564 -30.82 24.07 -5.74
C ASP A 564 -31.69 24.36 -4.49
N ILE A 565 -31.39 23.70 -3.37
CA ILE A 565 -32.15 23.83 -2.12
C ILE A 565 -31.96 25.23 -1.52
N ARG A 566 -33.09 25.91 -1.29
CA ARG A 566 -33.13 27.25 -0.67
C ARG A 566 -33.35 27.21 0.84
N LYS A 567 -33.97 26.14 1.32
CA LYS A 567 -34.32 25.97 2.74
C LYS A 567 -34.18 24.51 3.13
N LEU A 568 -33.48 24.27 4.23
CA LEU A 568 -33.26 22.95 4.79
C LEU A 568 -33.75 22.91 6.25
N ASP A 569 -34.69 22.00 6.57
CA ASP A 569 -35.16 21.74 7.94
C ASP A 569 -34.57 20.43 8.45
N ILE A 570 -33.55 20.52 9.31
CA ILE A 570 -32.85 19.40 9.96
C ILE A 570 -33.21 19.26 11.45
N SER A 571 -34.29 19.91 11.89
CA SER A 571 -34.72 19.89 13.30
C SER A 571 -35.13 18.50 13.80
N GLY A 572 -35.45 17.58 12.88
CA GLY A 572 -35.82 16.19 13.18
C GLY A 572 -34.64 15.21 13.29
N ASN A 573 -33.39 15.67 13.14
CA ASN A 573 -32.20 14.82 13.01
C ASN A 573 -31.21 14.99 14.19
N PRO A 574 -31.57 14.59 15.42
CA PRO A 574 -30.74 14.83 16.61
C PRO A 574 -29.44 14.02 16.67
N LEU A 575 -29.33 12.96 15.84
CA LEU A 575 -28.12 12.12 15.75
C LEU A 575 -27.14 12.58 14.67
N LEU A 576 -27.45 13.67 13.95
CA LEU A 576 -26.63 14.16 12.85
C LEU A 576 -25.23 14.55 13.35
N SER A 577 -24.22 13.81 12.91
CA SER A 577 -22.81 14.04 13.22
C SER A 577 -22.04 14.65 12.06
N GLU A 578 -22.51 14.47 10.81
CA GLU A 578 -21.88 15.04 9.61
C GLU A 578 -22.92 15.69 8.70
N LEU A 579 -22.67 16.94 8.33
CA LEU A 579 -23.53 17.71 7.43
C LEU A 579 -22.70 18.40 6.34
N SER A 580 -23.05 18.13 5.08
CA SER A 580 -22.55 18.87 3.92
C SER A 580 -23.70 19.57 3.18
N VAL A 581 -23.65 20.90 3.19
CA VAL A 581 -24.48 21.82 2.40
C VAL A 581 -23.61 22.60 1.40
N TYR A 582 -22.47 22.01 1.02
CA TYR A 582 -21.51 22.63 0.10
C TYR A 582 -22.17 22.99 -1.22
N GLY A 583 -21.99 24.22 -1.71
CA GLY A 583 -22.50 24.63 -3.02
C GLY A 583 -23.99 24.95 -3.06
N LEU A 584 -24.68 25.04 -1.92
CA LEU A 584 -26.05 25.54 -1.84
C LEU A 584 -26.08 27.07 -1.95
N ARG A 585 -25.89 27.56 -3.19
CA ARG A 585 -25.76 28.99 -3.50
C ARG A 585 -26.98 29.84 -3.17
N PHE A 586 -28.13 29.23 -2.87
CA PHE A 586 -29.35 29.95 -2.50
C PHE A 586 -29.76 29.77 -1.03
N LEU A 587 -28.94 29.08 -0.22
CA LEU A 587 -29.19 28.87 1.20
C LEU A 587 -28.64 30.07 2.00
N ASP A 588 -29.52 30.94 2.48
CA ASP A 588 -29.19 32.14 3.24
C ASP A 588 -29.24 31.95 4.77
N LYS A 589 -29.91 30.90 5.23
CA LYS A 589 -30.10 30.55 6.63
C LYS A 589 -30.04 29.05 6.87
N LEU A 590 -29.34 28.66 7.95
CA LEU A 590 -29.26 27.29 8.45
C LEU A 590 -29.42 27.28 9.97
N ASP A 591 -30.35 26.46 10.48
CA ASP A 591 -30.58 26.27 11.92
C ASP A 591 -29.99 24.94 12.37
N LEU A 592 -29.00 24.99 13.26
CA LEU A 592 -28.25 23.84 13.78
C LEU A 592 -28.58 23.53 15.25
N SER A 593 -29.54 24.23 15.85
CA SER A 593 -29.82 24.18 17.29
C SER A 593 -30.29 22.81 17.80
N ASN A 594 -30.78 21.95 16.90
CA ASN A 594 -31.26 20.60 17.22
C ASN A 594 -30.26 19.50 16.85
N ASN A 595 -29.02 19.85 16.47
CA ASN A 595 -27.99 18.90 16.02
C ASN A 595 -26.74 18.98 16.94
N PRO A 596 -26.86 18.66 18.25
CA PRO A 596 -25.79 18.88 19.21
C PRO A 596 -24.59 17.93 19.02
N LEU A 597 -24.77 16.82 18.32
CA LEU A 597 -23.73 15.82 18.04
C LEU A 597 -22.93 16.12 16.77
N LEU A 598 -23.18 17.25 16.10
CA LEU A 598 -22.52 17.62 14.86
C LEU A 598 -21.00 17.77 15.08
N ALA A 599 -20.24 16.89 14.45
CA ALA A 599 -18.78 16.84 14.51
C ALA A 599 -18.12 17.44 13.27
N GLN A 600 -18.80 17.38 12.11
CA GLN A 600 -18.31 17.94 10.85
C GLN A 600 -19.40 18.76 10.16
N LEU A 601 -19.04 19.99 9.75
CA LEU A 601 -19.89 20.86 8.96
C LEU A 601 -19.13 21.40 7.76
N ASN A 602 -19.61 21.10 6.56
CA ASN A 602 -19.16 21.72 5.32
C ASN A 602 -20.28 22.56 4.71
N ALA A 603 -20.18 23.87 4.89
CA ALA A 603 -21.06 24.90 4.35
C ALA A 603 -20.33 25.85 3.40
N ARG A 604 -19.33 25.35 2.66
CA ARG A 604 -18.64 26.12 1.62
C ARG A 604 -19.61 26.52 0.50
N SER A 605 -19.32 27.62 -0.17
CA SER A 605 -20.08 28.14 -1.33
C SER A 605 -21.59 28.24 -1.07
N THR A 606 -21.95 28.80 0.10
CA THR A 606 -23.33 29.12 0.49
C THR A 606 -23.53 30.63 0.61
N ASP A 607 -24.79 31.08 0.58
CA ASP A 607 -25.15 32.50 0.74
C ASP A 607 -25.50 32.85 2.21
N LEU A 608 -24.99 32.07 3.17
CA LEU A 608 -25.28 32.24 4.59
C LEU A 608 -24.88 33.65 5.07
N ILE A 609 -25.85 34.35 5.67
CA ILE A 609 -25.62 35.70 6.24
C ILE A 609 -25.17 35.60 7.71
N THR A 610 -25.71 34.62 8.44
CA THR A 610 -25.44 34.36 9.86
C THR A 610 -25.44 32.86 10.11
N LEU A 611 -24.61 32.40 11.06
CA LEU A 611 -24.59 31.02 11.50
C LEU A 611 -24.41 30.97 13.03
N ASP A 612 -25.39 30.39 13.73
CA ASP A 612 -25.32 30.16 15.18
C ASP A 612 -24.79 28.76 15.45
N LEU A 613 -23.65 28.69 16.16
CA LEU A 613 -22.95 27.45 16.50
C LEU A 613 -22.98 27.14 18.01
N SER A 614 -23.74 27.90 18.80
CA SER A 614 -23.75 27.79 20.28
C SER A 614 -24.18 26.41 20.79
N GLY A 615 -24.98 25.68 20.01
CA GLY A 615 -25.43 24.31 20.29
C GLY A 615 -24.49 23.20 19.80
N ASN A 616 -23.44 23.49 19.04
CA ASN A 616 -22.67 22.50 18.27
C ASN A 616 -21.24 22.30 18.82
N GLN A 617 -21.10 22.15 20.14
CA GLN A 617 -19.79 22.07 20.84
C GLN A 617 -18.95 20.83 20.48
N SER A 618 -19.56 19.83 19.84
CA SER A 618 -18.87 18.63 19.35
C SER A 618 -18.14 18.82 18.02
N LEU A 619 -18.24 20.00 17.39
CA LEU A 619 -17.58 20.27 16.11
C LEU A 619 -16.05 20.13 16.22
N VAL A 620 -15.52 19.28 15.34
CA VAL A 620 -14.09 19.02 15.15
C VAL A 620 -13.61 19.66 13.84
N SER A 621 -14.44 19.68 12.80
CA SER A 621 -14.14 20.31 11.50
C SER A 621 -15.27 21.25 11.08
N LEU A 622 -14.90 22.50 10.77
CA LEU A 622 -15.81 23.54 10.30
C LEU A 622 -15.27 24.18 9.03
N LYS A 623 -15.99 24.00 7.92
CA LYS A 623 -15.66 24.59 6.62
C LYS A 623 -16.80 25.48 6.18
N ILE A 624 -16.56 26.77 6.05
CA ILE A 624 -17.56 27.74 5.65
C ILE A 624 -16.95 28.64 4.59
N SER A 625 -17.69 28.90 3.52
CA SER A 625 -17.36 30.00 2.62
C SER A 625 -18.65 30.59 2.06
N GLY A 626 -18.73 31.91 2.01
CA GLY A 626 -19.96 32.59 1.64
C GLY A 626 -19.82 34.11 1.67
N GLN A 627 -20.19 34.74 0.55
CA GLN A 627 -19.88 36.16 0.27
C GLN A 627 -20.53 37.13 1.27
N GLN A 628 -21.58 36.69 1.98
CA GLN A 628 -22.42 37.53 2.81
C GLN A 628 -22.25 37.30 4.32
N LEU A 629 -21.44 36.33 4.76
CA LEU A 629 -21.24 36.06 6.19
C LEU A 629 -20.48 37.22 6.84
N ARG A 630 -21.07 37.86 7.86
CA ARG A 630 -20.52 39.07 8.50
C ARG A 630 -19.87 38.84 9.87
N SER A 631 -20.30 37.79 10.56
CA SER A 631 -19.83 37.46 11.91
C SER A 631 -19.89 35.96 12.12
N LEU A 632 -18.91 35.42 12.86
CA LEU A 632 -18.86 34.02 13.23
C LEU A 632 -18.27 33.89 14.64
N ASP A 633 -19.01 33.26 15.54
CA ASP A 633 -18.52 32.96 16.90
C ASP A 633 -18.14 31.47 16.98
N VAL A 634 -16.85 31.20 17.16
CA VAL A 634 -16.28 29.86 17.34
C VAL A 634 -15.77 29.61 18.78
N SER A 635 -16.00 30.55 19.69
CA SER A 635 -15.40 30.56 21.04
C SER A 635 -15.82 29.38 21.92
N MET A 636 -16.98 28.77 21.61
CA MET A 636 -17.53 27.61 22.31
C MET A 636 -17.08 26.26 21.73
N LEU A 637 -16.37 26.25 20.59
CA LEU A 637 -15.97 25.04 19.87
C LEU A 637 -14.60 24.51 20.36
N SER A 638 -14.53 24.04 21.61
CA SER A 638 -13.26 23.64 22.24
C SER A 638 -12.61 22.40 21.61
N GLU A 639 -13.37 21.59 20.89
CA GLU A 639 -12.89 20.39 20.18
C GLU A 639 -12.44 20.66 18.74
N LEU A 640 -12.56 21.92 18.27
CA LEU A 640 -12.27 22.29 16.89
C LEU A 640 -10.78 22.07 16.56
N LYS A 641 -10.55 21.28 15.51
CA LYS A 641 -9.21 20.95 14.97
C LYS A 641 -8.98 21.53 13.59
N GLU A 642 -10.02 21.70 12.79
CA GLU A 642 -9.94 22.25 11.44
C GLU A 642 -10.95 23.37 11.27
N LEU A 643 -10.47 24.53 10.83
CA LEU A 643 -11.29 25.68 10.48
C LEU A 643 -10.90 26.20 9.10
N ALA A 644 -11.84 26.17 8.15
CA ALA A 644 -11.66 26.76 6.84
C ALA A 644 -12.72 27.84 6.60
N LEU A 645 -12.29 29.08 6.39
CA LEU A 645 -13.13 30.23 6.11
C LEU A 645 -12.70 30.87 4.79
N GLY A 646 -13.64 31.03 3.85
CA GLY A 646 -13.35 31.57 2.52
C GLY A 646 -14.38 32.60 2.06
N GLY A 647 -13.96 33.60 1.29
CA GLY A 647 -14.83 34.48 0.50
C GLY A 647 -15.97 35.08 1.31
N SER A 648 -15.67 35.76 2.42
CA SER A 648 -16.67 36.29 3.36
C SER A 648 -16.41 37.75 3.71
N SER A 649 -17.47 38.48 4.08
CA SER A 649 -17.37 39.85 4.60
C SER A 649 -17.03 39.88 6.10
N LEU A 650 -16.38 38.84 6.62
CA LEU A 650 -16.05 38.69 8.03
C LEU A 650 -14.94 39.67 8.41
N ALA A 651 -15.22 40.57 9.36
CA ALA A 651 -14.27 41.62 9.76
C ALA A 651 -13.34 41.19 10.92
N GLU A 652 -13.77 40.25 11.75
CA GLU A 652 -13.03 39.79 12.92
C GLU A 652 -13.23 38.28 13.11
N LEU A 653 -12.22 37.63 13.69
CA LEU A 653 -12.26 36.22 14.04
C LEU A 653 -11.44 35.98 15.33
N ASP A 654 -12.10 35.48 16.37
CA ASP A 654 -11.44 35.08 17.62
C ASP A 654 -11.34 33.55 17.70
N VAL A 655 -10.12 33.03 17.58
CA VAL A 655 -9.79 31.60 17.72
C VAL A 655 -9.05 31.26 19.03
N SER A 656 -9.02 32.19 19.98
CA SER A 656 -8.22 32.08 21.20
C SER A 656 -8.62 30.92 22.13
N ASN A 657 -9.89 30.50 22.06
CA ASN A 657 -10.42 29.35 22.81
C ASN A 657 -10.27 28.02 22.05
N ASN A 658 -9.95 28.03 20.76
CA ASN A 658 -9.81 26.81 19.94
C ASN A 658 -8.39 26.25 20.05
N THR A 659 -7.95 25.92 21.28
CA THR A 659 -6.57 25.50 21.56
C THR A 659 -6.16 24.17 20.93
N LYS A 660 -7.13 23.40 20.42
CA LYS A 660 -6.94 22.14 19.69
C LYS A 660 -6.81 22.31 18.17
N LEU A 661 -6.83 23.54 17.66
CA LEU A 661 -6.75 23.83 16.22
C LEU A 661 -5.40 23.33 15.66
N GLU A 662 -5.49 22.41 14.70
CA GLU A 662 -4.37 21.81 13.96
C GLU A 662 -4.26 22.38 12.54
N SER A 663 -5.37 22.83 11.94
CA SER A 663 -5.38 23.45 10.61
C SER A 663 -6.30 24.67 10.55
N LEU A 664 -5.79 25.74 9.94
CA LEU A 664 -6.52 26.98 9.68
C LEU A 664 -6.33 27.43 8.24
N TYR A 665 -7.42 27.52 7.49
CA TYR A 665 -7.47 28.06 6.14
C TYR A 665 -8.31 29.34 6.12
N LEU A 666 -7.73 30.45 5.69
CA LEU A 666 -8.40 31.74 5.53
C LEU A 666 -8.15 32.29 4.12
N SER A 667 -9.20 32.50 3.33
CA SER A 667 -9.05 33.12 2.01
C SER A 667 -10.10 34.18 1.72
N TYR A 668 -9.68 35.31 1.13
CA TYR A 668 -10.60 36.36 0.67
C TYR A 668 -11.60 36.81 1.74
N THR A 669 -11.11 37.14 2.93
CA THR A 669 -11.93 37.64 4.06
C THR A 669 -11.68 39.12 4.32
N GLY A 670 -12.56 39.76 5.11
CA GLY A 670 -12.37 41.13 5.59
C GLY A 670 -11.55 41.25 6.88
N ILE A 671 -10.90 40.18 7.33
CA ILE A 671 -10.19 40.14 8.62
C ILE A 671 -8.91 40.97 8.53
N THR A 672 -8.71 41.90 9.48
CA THR A 672 -7.52 42.76 9.55
C THR A 672 -6.57 42.43 10.69
N GLU A 673 -7.03 41.72 11.72
CA GLU A 673 -6.21 41.27 12.85
C GLU A 673 -6.58 39.83 13.21
N LEU A 674 -5.58 39.00 13.49
CA LEU A 674 -5.78 37.61 13.89
C LEU A 674 -4.76 37.21 14.97
N ASN A 675 -5.27 36.85 16.16
CA ASN A 675 -4.42 36.40 17.27
C ASN A 675 -4.37 34.87 17.32
N LEU A 676 -3.19 34.30 17.02
CA LEU A 676 -2.96 32.86 17.02
C LEU A 676 -2.16 32.33 18.22
N SER A 677 -1.89 33.16 19.25
CA SER A 677 -0.95 32.86 20.35
C SER A 677 -1.30 31.62 21.19
N ASN A 678 -2.58 31.22 21.21
CA ASN A 678 -3.06 30.03 21.93
C ASN A 678 -3.09 28.76 21.06
N ASN A 679 -2.94 28.86 19.74
CA ASN A 679 -3.07 27.74 18.79
C ASN A 679 -1.72 27.03 18.56
N ARG A 680 -1.14 26.47 19.64
CA ARG A 680 0.22 25.87 19.62
C ARG A 680 0.31 24.52 18.90
N LEU A 681 -0.83 23.87 18.66
CA LEU A 681 -0.93 22.59 17.96
C LEU A 681 -1.08 22.71 16.44
N MET A 682 -0.96 23.94 15.91
CA MET A 682 -1.06 24.21 14.48
C MET A 682 -0.01 23.40 13.69
N LYS A 683 -0.48 22.70 12.66
CA LYS A 683 0.31 21.95 11.68
C LYS A 683 0.24 22.55 10.29
N SER A 684 -0.91 23.11 9.90
CA SER A 684 -1.11 23.74 8.60
C SER A 684 -1.81 25.10 8.76
N LEU A 685 -1.13 26.17 8.33
CA LEU A 685 -1.66 27.53 8.34
C LEU A 685 -1.63 28.09 6.92
N ILE A 686 -2.81 28.35 6.37
CA ILE A 686 -2.98 28.81 4.99
C ILE A 686 -3.81 30.09 5.00
N ILE A 687 -3.22 31.17 4.50
CA ILE A 687 -3.81 32.50 4.48
C ILE A 687 -3.57 33.14 3.11
N TYR A 688 -4.65 33.43 2.38
CA TYR A 688 -4.61 34.07 1.07
C TYR A 688 -5.44 35.35 1.04
N GLN A 689 -4.88 36.43 0.50
CA GLN A 689 -5.62 37.62 0.04
C GLN A 689 -6.54 38.20 1.13
N ASN A 690 -5.94 38.68 2.22
CA ASN A 690 -6.62 39.36 3.32
C ASN A 690 -5.94 40.70 3.62
N ALA A 691 -6.61 41.67 4.24
CA ALA A 691 -5.95 42.90 4.68
C ALA A 691 -5.33 42.76 6.09
N LEU A 692 -4.65 41.64 6.33
CA LEU A 692 -4.17 41.25 7.66
C LEU A 692 -2.95 42.06 8.11
N SER A 693 -2.93 42.40 9.39
CA SER A 693 -1.74 42.84 10.11
C SER A 693 -0.72 41.70 10.23
N PRO A 694 0.58 41.99 10.44
CA PRO A 694 1.61 40.96 10.49
C PRO A 694 1.33 39.85 11.49
N ILE A 695 1.52 38.61 11.06
CA ILE A 695 1.28 37.40 11.85
C ILE A 695 2.56 36.91 12.53
N ASN A 696 2.38 36.30 13.71
CA ASN A 696 3.46 35.64 14.44
C ASN A 696 3.20 34.13 14.49
N VAL A 697 4.15 33.34 14.00
CA VAL A 697 4.09 31.86 13.96
C VAL A 697 5.13 31.19 14.87
N SER A 698 5.95 31.96 15.60
CA SER A 698 7.09 31.45 16.38
C SER A 698 6.73 30.50 17.53
N HIS A 699 5.48 30.49 17.98
CA HIS A 699 4.97 29.59 19.02
C HIS A 699 4.37 28.28 18.47
N MET A 700 4.34 28.09 17.14
CA MET A 700 3.77 26.92 16.46
C MET A 700 4.87 25.90 16.11
N HIS A 701 5.42 25.24 17.13
CA HIS A 701 6.55 24.30 16.95
C HIS A 701 6.24 23.06 16.08
N GLY A 702 4.95 22.74 15.93
CA GLY A 702 4.45 21.62 15.13
C GLY A 702 4.11 21.96 13.68
N LEU A 703 4.39 23.18 13.21
CA LEU A 703 3.99 23.65 11.89
C LEU A 703 4.76 22.91 10.78
N GLU A 704 4.03 22.25 9.90
CA GLU A 704 4.55 21.48 8.75
C GLU A 704 4.27 22.17 7.42
N GLU A 705 3.19 22.96 7.34
CA GLU A 705 2.75 23.70 6.16
C GLU A 705 2.43 25.15 6.52
N LEU A 706 3.02 26.10 5.80
CA LEU A 706 2.74 27.52 5.95
C LEU A 706 2.58 28.17 4.58
N ILE A 707 1.41 28.73 4.33
CA ILE A 707 1.14 29.53 3.14
C ILE A 707 0.58 30.87 3.58
N LEU A 708 1.29 31.93 3.22
CA LEU A 708 0.90 33.32 3.47
C LEU A 708 0.99 34.06 2.13
N SER A 709 -0.11 34.67 1.68
CA SER A 709 -0.15 35.39 0.41
C SER A 709 -1.02 36.65 0.46
N GLY A 710 -0.54 37.74 -0.15
CA GLY A 710 -1.34 38.92 -0.48
C GLY A 710 -1.66 39.86 0.69
N PHE A 711 -0.74 40.05 1.64
CA PHE A 711 -0.85 41.04 2.72
C PHE A 711 0.52 41.49 3.23
N GLU A 712 0.60 42.64 3.91
CA GLU A 712 1.90 43.20 4.33
C GLU A 712 2.49 42.45 5.54
N GLN A 713 3.64 41.82 5.33
CA GLN A 713 4.46 41.15 6.34
C GLN A 713 5.95 41.51 6.12
N VAL A 714 6.43 42.56 6.78
CA VAL A 714 7.80 43.06 6.59
C VAL A 714 8.88 42.07 7.09
N GLY A 715 8.57 41.22 8.06
CA GLY A 715 9.48 40.18 8.55
C GLY A 715 8.76 38.98 9.14
N LEU A 716 9.36 37.79 9.04
CA LEU A 716 8.76 36.52 9.47
C LEU A 716 9.79 35.67 10.23
N ASP A 717 9.55 35.44 11.52
CA ASP A 717 10.40 34.58 12.36
C ASP A 717 9.95 33.12 12.27
N LEU A 718 10.76 32.31 11.57
CA LEU A 718 10.56 30.86 11.40
C LEU A 718 11.51 30.02 12.25
N SER A 719 12.26 30.63 13.18
CA SER A 719 13.36 29.96 13.90
C SER A 719 12.93 28.76 14.74
N ALA A 720 11.65 28.68 15.09
CA ALA A 720 11.03 27.64 15.89
C ALA A 720 10.22 26.62 15.07
N ASN A 721 10.00 26.85 13.77
CA ASN A 721 9.13 26.04 12.89
C ASN A 721 9.93 25.00 12.09
N VAL A 722 10.86 24.29 12.76
CA VAL A 722 11.85 23.40 12.12
C VAL A 722 11.29 22.16 11.41
N LEU A 723 9.99 21.90 11.57
CA LEU A 723 9.26 20.80 10.92
C LEU A 723 8.59 21.20 9.60
N LEU A 724 8.73 22.45 9.15
CA LEU A 724 8.17 22.91 7.88
C LEU A 724 8.71 22.08 6.71
N LYS A 725 7.77 21.59 5.90
CA LYS A 725 7.98 20.85 4.65
C LYS A 725 7.57 21.69 3.44
N LEU A 726 6.51 22.50 3.59
CA LEU A 726 6.00 23.41 2.57
C LEU A 726 5.96 24.84 3.13
N LEU A 727 6.61 25.76 2.43
CA LEU A 727 6.57 27.19 2.73
C LEU A 727 6.23 27.98 1.47
N VAL A 728 5.14 28.74 1.50
CA VAL A 728 4.77 29.74 0.50
C VAL A 728 4.65 31.09 1.20
N VAL A 729 5.45 32.05 0.77
CA VAL A 729 5.38 33.45 1.21
C VAL A 729 5.36 34.33 -0.03
N ASP A 730 4.15 34.68 -0.45
CA ASP A 730 3.88 35.26 -1.76
C ASP A 730 3.29 36.67 -1.63
N ASP A 731 3.83 37.65 -2.33
CA ASP A 731 3.35 39.05 -2.29
C ASP A 731 3.23 39.63 -0.86
N LEU A 732 4.23 39.36 -0.01
CA LEU A 732 4.20 39.76 1.40
C LEU A 732 5.03 41.01 1.74
N SER A 733 5.80 41.55 0.79
CA SER A 733 6.76 42.64 1.05
C SER A 733 7.82 42.30 2.13
N LEU A 734 8.21 41.02 2.24
CA LEU A 734 9.28 40.61 3.14
C LEU A 734 10.63 41.22 2.72
N ASN A 735 11.38 41.78 3.67
CA ASN A 735 12.75 42.28 3.41
C ASN A 735 13.86 41.28 3.75
N SER A 736 13.54 40.26 4.54
CA SER A 736 14.45 39.21 4.97
C SER A 736 13.68 37.95 5.33
N LEU A 737 14.30 36.79 5.07
CA LEU A 737 13.74 35.48 5.38
C LEU A 737 14.88 34.50 5.73
N ASP A 738 14.87 33.97 6.95
CA ASP A 738 15.82 32.93 7.38
C ASP A 738 15.15 31.55 7.32
N VAL A 739 15.55 30.76 6.32
CA VAL A 739 15.09 29.37 6.13
C VAL A 739 16.17 28.32 6.42
N ALA A 740 17.37 28.72 6.85
CA ALA A 740 18.53 27.82 6.93
C ALA A 740 18.36 26.69 7.96
N ARG A 741 17.43 26.83 8.91
CA ARG A 741 17.11 25.80 9.91
C ARG A 741 16.01 24.83 9.47
N LEU A 742 15.31 25.13 8.37
CA LEU A 742 14.15 24.38 7.88
C LEU A 742 14.60 23.19 7.02
N LYS A 743 15.26 22.22 7.64
CA LYS A 743 15.93 21.11 6.96
C LYS A 743 15.00 20.11 6.28
N GLN A 744 13.70 20.17 6.60
CA GLN A 744 12.66 19.30 6.06
C GLN A 744 11.91 19.91 4.86
N LEU A 745 12.25 21.16 4.46
CA LEU A 745 11.60 21.78 3.30
C LEU A 745 11.83 20.97 2.03
N THR A 746 10.73 20.60 1.39
CA THR A 746 10.69 19.97 0.06
C THR A 746 10.19 20.96 -0.99
N PHE A 747 9.38 21.94 -0.57
CA PHE A 747 8.84 23.01 -1.43
C PHE A 747 9.03 24.38 -0.77
N LEU A 748 9.56 25.34 -1.53
CA LEU A 748 9.68 26.73 -1.12
C LEU A 748 9.23 27.67 -2.24
N ASN A 749 8.29 28.56 -1.94
CA ASN A 749 7.92 29.68 -2.80
C ASN A 749 8.08 31.01 -2.05
N VAL A 750 8.86 31.93 -2.61
CA VAL A 750 9.14 33.27 -2.06
C VAL A 750 8.85 34.41 -3.06
N THR A 751 7.87 34.22 -3.94
CA THR A 751 7.49 35.18 -5.00
C THR A 751 6.99 36.52 -4.46
N GLY A 752 7.25 37.63 -5.16
CA GLY A 752 6.63 38.93 -4.88
C GLY A 752 7.11 39.64 -3.60
N ASN A 753 8.34 39.39 -3.16
CA ASN A 753 8.90 39.99 -1.94
C ASN A 753 9.93 41.10 -2.26
N GLN A 754 10.66 41.55 -1.23
CA GLN A 754 11.71 42.57 -1.31
C GLN A 754 13.01 42.07 -0.62
N LEU A 755 13.36 40.80 -0.86
CA LEU A 755 14.49 40.13 -0.21
C LEU A 755 15.83 40.57 -0.78
N SER A 756 16.73 41.09 0.06
CA SER A 756 18.11 41.39 -0.37
C SER A 756 19.00 40.14 -0.48
N THR A 757 18.72 39.10 0.32
CA THR A 757 19.50 37.86 0.38
C THR A 757 18.60 36.69 0.78
N LEU A 758 18.89 35.49 0.26
CA LEU A 758 18.21 34.25 0.65
C LEU A 758 19.25 33.12 0.86
N ASN A 759 19.36 32.61 2.09
CA ASN A 759 20.31 31.53 2.41
C ASN A 759 19.61 30.17 2.40
N LEU A 760 19.94 29.34 1.41
CA LEU A 760 19.35 28.00 1.20
C LEU A 760 20.24 26.84 1.67
N SER A 761 21.41 27.12 2.26
CA SER A 761 22.44 26.11 2.59
C SER A 761 21.97 24.96 3.51
N GLY A 762 20.87 25.13 4.24
CA GLY A 762 20.29 24.12 5.11
C GLY A 762 19.16 23.29 4.50
N ASN A 763 18.72 23.60 3.27
CA ASN A 763 17.48 23.10 2.68
C ASN A 763 17.72 21.97 1.65
N THR A 764 18.61 21.04 1.96
CA THR A 764 19.09 19.98 1.04
C THR A 764 18.01 19.00 0.54
N HIS A 765 16.81 19.04 1.12
CA HIS A 765 15.65 18.21 0.72
C HIS A 765 14.72 18.90 -0.28
N LEU A 766 14.99 20.16 -0.66
CA LEU A 766 14.17 20.87 -1.64
C LEU A 766 14.17 20.13 -2.98
N THR A 767 12.98 19.84 -3.47
CA THR A 767 12.73 19.27 -4.80
C THR A 767 12.15 20.31 -5.76
N GLU A 768 11.46 21.32 -5.22
CA GLU A 768 10.90 22.44 -5.97
C GLU A 768 11.17 23.77 -5.26
N LEU A 769 11.62 24.77 -6.03
CA LEU A 769 11.96 26.10 -5.53
C LEU A 769 11.39 27.17 -6.48
N ARG A 770 10.69 28.17 -5.93
CA ARG A 770 10.18 29.31 -6.66
C ARG A 770 10.66 30.61 -6.03
N VAL A 771 11.42 31.40 -6.79
CA VAL A 771 12.05 32.64 -6.35
C VAL A 771 11.88 33.71 -7.43
N VAL A 772 10.76 34.43 -7.38
CA VAL A 772 10.55 35.61 -8.24
C VAL A 772 10.55 36.85 -7.35
N ASP A 773 11.70 37.52 -7.28
CA ASP A 773 11.92 38.71 -6.46
C ASP A 773 12.91 39.62 -7.18
N ASP A 774 12.44 40.79 -7.63
CA ASP A 774 13.22 41.74 -8.43
C ASP A 774 14.33 42.44 -7.61
N THR A 775 14.31 42.31 -6.28
CA THR A 775 15.29 42.95 -5.39
C THR A 775 16.44 42.04 -4.98
N LEU A 776 16.29 40.72 -5.17
CA LEU A 776 17.30 39.74 -4.82
C LEU A 776 18.47 39.85 -5.81
N GLU A 777 19.68 40.10 -5.32
CA GLU A 777 20.85 40.28 -6.19
C GLU A 777 21.53 38.95 -6.59
N GLN A 778 21.48 37.95 -5.70
CA GLN A 778 22.16 36.66 -5.89
C GLN A 778 21.34 35.51 -5.29
N LEU A 779 21.50 34.33 -5.88
CA LEU A 779 20.89 33.09 -5.39
C LEU A 779 21.86 31.92 -5.53
N ASP A 780 22.19 31.28 -4.40
CA ASP A 780 23.02 30.06 -4.38
C ASP A 780 22.16 28.81 -4.14
N ILE A 781 22.18 27.91 -5.12
CA ILE A 781 21.46 26.62 -5.07
C ILE A 781 22.39 25.40 -5.03
N SER A 782 23.70 25.60 -4.87
CA SER A 782 24.75 24.55 -4.86
C SER A 782 24.44 23.37 -3.92
N SER A 783 23.86 23.70 -2.75
CA SER A 783 23.53 22.73 -1.71
C SER A 783 22.27 21.89 -1.98
N LEU A 784 21.49 22.20 -3.02
CA LEU A 784 20.17 21.62 -3.27
C LEU A 784 20.23 20.38 -4.16
N SER A 785 20.89 19.32 -3.67
CA SER A 785 21.17 18.11 -4.46
C SER A 785 19.96 17.34 -4.99
N LEU A 786 18.76 17.62 -4.46
CA LEU A 786 17.49 16.97 -4.85
C LEU A 786 16.59 17.88 -5.71
N LEU A 787 17.03 19.09 -6.04
CA LEU A 787 16.22 20.07 -6.75
C LEU A 787 15.96 19.61 -8.20
N LYS A 788 14.67 19.50 -8.55
CA LYS A 788 14.22 19.07 -9.89
C LYS A 788 13.51 20.17 -10.66
N SER A 789 12.82 21.08 -9.96
CA SER A 789 12.06 22.18 -10.57
C SER A 789 12.44 23.51 -9.94
N LEU A 790 12.66 24.51 -10.79
CA LEU A 790 13.04 25.87 -10.40
C LEU A 790 12.21 26.89 -11.18
N MET A 791 11.52 27.78 -10.47
CA MET A 791 10.96 29.01 -11.01
C MET A 791 11.78 30.19 -10.51
N ILE A 792 12.26 31.07 -11.38
CA ILE A 792 13.23 32.11 -11.01
C ILE A 792 13.03 33.44 -11.74
N SER A 793 13.38 34.55 -11.09
CA SER A 793 13.57 35.84 -11.77
C SER A 793 14.67 35.78 -12.83
N SER A 794 14.42 36.40 -13.98
CA SER A 794 15.33 36.37 -15.13
C SER A 794 16.74 36.88 -14.82
N HIS A 795 16.89 37.93 -14.01
CA HIS A 795 18.19 38.52 -13.67
C HIS A 795 19.07 37.64 -12.78
N LEU A 796 18.50 36.63 -12.11
CA LEU A 796 19.23 35.73 -11.22
C LEU A 796 19.83 34.51 -11.93
N ILE A 797 19.45 34.25 -13.19
CA ILE A 797 19.83 33.02 -13.88
C ILE A 797 21.35 32.88 -14.01
N GLU A 798 22.05 33.97 -14.28
CA GLU A 798 23.51 33.98 -14.46
C GLU A 798 24.27 33.61 -13.18
N GLU A 799 23.68 33.85 -12.00
CA GLU A 799 24.29 33.55 -10.70
C GLU A 799 24.21 32.07 -10.30
N ILE A 800 23.31 31.31 -10.93
CA ILE A 800 23.17 29.88 -10.65
C ILE A 800 24.42 29.13 -11.15
N ASP A 801 24.94 28.14 -10.42
CA ASP A 801 25.93 27.19 -10.96
C ASP A 801 25.22 25.97 -11.57
N ALA A 802 25.36 25.78 -12.88
CA ALA A 802 24.71 24.67 -13.59
C ALA A 802 25.46 23.33 -13.46
N THR A 803 26.73 23.35 -13.04
CA THR A 803 27.49 22.10 -12.85
C THR A 803 27.00 21.33 -11.62
N GLU A 804 26.49 22.05 -10.63
CA GLU A 804 25.93 21.49 -9.39
C GLU A 804 24.42 21.25 -9.49
N SER A 805 23.75 21.88 -10.47
CA SER A 805 22.31 21.74 -10.75
C SER A 805 21.99 20.66 -11.80
N ALA A 806 22.84 19.64 -11.95
CA ALA A 806 22.72 18.63 -13.00
C ALA A 806 21.44 17.77 -12.90
N GLN A 807 20.74 17.79 -11.77
CA GLN A 807 19.46 17.10 -11.56
C GLN A 807 18.23 17.96 -11.93
N LEU A 808 18.43 19.23 -12.31
CA LEU A 808 17.33 20.11 -12.69
C LEU A 808 16.71 19.65 -14.01
N GLU A 809 15.42 19.30 -13.95
CA GLU A 809 14.63 18.76 -15.05
C GLU A 809 13.65 19.83 -15.59
N SER A 810 13.18 20.76 -14.75
CA SER A 810 12.19 21.78 -15.09
C SER A 810 12.69 23.18 -14.70
N LEU A 811 12.59 24.13 -15.63
CA LEU A 811 12.95 25.53 -15.41
C LEU A 811 11.82 26.45 -15.89
N GLU A 812 11.37 27.34 -15.02
CA GLU A 812 10.48 28.44 -15.34
C GLU A 812 11.18 29.78 -15.07
N VAL A 813 11.12 30.68 -16.04
CA VAL A 813 11.73 32.01 -15.96
C VAL A 813 10.63 33.06 -15.99
N SER A 814 10.64 33.97 -15.01
CA SER A 814 9.74 35.12 -14.98
C SER A 814 10.08 36.13 -16.08
N SER A 815 9.35 37.25 -16.12
CA SER A 815 9.56 38.33 -17.09
C SER A 815 10.99 38.88 -17.14
N GLY A 816 11.34 39.46 -18.30
CA GLY A 816 12.55 40.27 -18.45
C GLY A 816 13.81 39.52 -18.89
N LEU A 817 13.69 38.27 -19.35
CA LEU A 817 14.85 37.56 -19.93
C LEU A 817 15.31 38.25 -21.22
N THR A 818 16.50 38.86 -21.22
CA THR A 818 17.04 39.59 -22.40
C THR A 818 18.10 38.81 -23.20
N ASP A 819 18.72 37.78 -22.61
CA ASP A 819 19.69 36.91 -23.29
C ASP A 819 19.32 35.44 -23.05
N ALA A 820 18.83 34.75 -24.08
CA ALA A 820 18.47 33.34 -23.98
C ALA A 820 19.69 32.40 -23.86
N GLN A 821 20.91 32.85 -24.20
CA GLN A 821 22.11 31.99 -24.16
C GLN A 821 22.48 31.58 -22.74
N VAL A 822 22.07 32.35 -21.73
CA VAL A 822 22.28 32.01 -20.32
C VAL A 822 21.63 30.68 -19.94
N LEU A 823 20.57 30.29 -20.67
CA LEU A 823 19.85 29.02 -20.46
C LEU A 823 20.67 27.81 -20.93
N ASN A 824 21.66 27.99 -21.81
CA ASN A 824 22.44 26.88 -22.40
C ASN A 824 23.18 26.01 -21.39
N ARG A 825 23.30 26.52 -20.17
CA ARG A 825 23.93 25.88 -19.04
C ARG A 825 23.08 24.72 -18.48
N PHE A 826 21.75 24.75 -18.66
CA PHE A 826 20.81 23.76 -18.14
C PHE A 826 20.50 22.67 -19.18
N THR A 827 21.47 21.80 -19.47
CA THR A 827 21.35 20.84 -20.59
C THR A 827 20.45 19.62 -20.32
N ASN A 828 20.06 19.39 -19.06
CA ASN A 828 19.23 18.25 -18.65
C ASN A 828 17.72 18.54 -18.62
N LEU A 829 17.29 19.74 -19.03
CA LEU A 829 15.88 20.12 -19.00
C LEU A 829 15.01 19.22 -19.87
N THR A 830 13.91 18.77 -19.27
CA THR A 830 12.76 18.12 -19.91
C THR A 830 11.59 19.08 -20.05
N SER A 831 11.55 20.16 -19.27
CA SER A 831 10.53 21.21 -19.35
C SER A 831 11.15 22.61 -19.23
N LEU A 832 10.74 23.53 -20.11
CA LEU A 832 11.15 24.93 -20.09
C LEU A 832 9.93 25.84 -20.28
N THR A 833 9.74 26.78 -19.35
CA THR A 833 8.72 27.82 -19.43
C THR A 833 9.36 29.21 -19.38
N LEU A 834 9.00 30.08 -20.33
CA LEU A 834 9.45 31.47 -20.37
C LEU A 834 8.23 32.40 -20.35
N ASN A 835 8.11 33.22 -19.31
CA ASN A 835 7.06 34.22 -19.19
C ASN A 835 7.59 35.58 -19.60
N GLN A 836 6.94 36.28 -20.53
CA GLN A 836 7.31 37.59 -21.07
C GLN A 836 8.82 37.75 -21.36
N PRO A 837 9.46 36.84 -22.14
CA PRO A 837 10.84 37.03 -22.51
C PRO A 837 11.02 38.23 -23.46
N GLU A 838 12.10 38.97 -23.27
CA GLU A 838 12.53 40.08 -24.14
C GLU A 838 13.61 39.60 -25.14
N VAL A 839 13.46 38.38 -25.68
CA VAL A 839 14.36 37.78 -26.67
C VAL A 839 13.66 37.60 -28.02
N GLU A 840 14.30 38.08 -29.10
CA GLU A 840 13.74 37.89 -30.46
C GLU A 840 14.01 36.48 -31.02
N LEU A 841 15.06 35.80 -30.57
CA LEU A 841 15.46 34.46 -31.01
C LEU A 841 15.66 33.54 -29.81
N LEU A 842 15.00 32.39 -29.82
CA LEU A 842 15.20 31.31 -28.84
C LEU A 842 15.81 30.08 -29.52
N ASP A 843 17.06 29.78 -29.20
CA ASP A 843 17.73 28.56 -29.65
C ASP A 843 17.66 27.47 -28.57
N THR A 844 16.84 26.44 -28.81
CA THR A 844 16.65 25.32 -27.87
C THR A 844 17.50 24.09 -28.22
N SER A 845 18.49 24.24 -29.10
CA SER A 845 19.28 23.11 -29.63
C SER A 845 20.07 22.33 -28.57
N VAL A 846 20.38 22.97 -27.45
CA VAL A 846 21.07 22.33 -26.30
C VAL A 846 20.13 21.43 -25.48
N PHE A 847 18.82 21.64 -25.52
CA PHE A 847 17.82 20.94 -24.69
C PHE A 847 17.33 19.66 -25.37
N THR A 848 18.23 18.73 -25.67
CA THR A 848 17.91 17.52 -26.45
C THR A 848 16.90 16.57 -25.80
N LYS A 849 16.66 16.71 -24.48
CA LYS A 849 15.71 15.93 -23.69
C LYS A 849 14.36 16.64 -23.48
N LEU A 850 14.16 17.81 -24.10
CA LEU A 850 12.98 18.64 -23.87
C LEU A 850 11.71 17.93 -24.36
N ILE A 851 10.79 17.70 -23.43
CA ILE A 851 9.46 17.09 -23.63
C ILE A 851 8.39 18.19 -23.72
N SER A 852 8.57 19.30 -23.00
CA SER A 852 7.63 20.43 -23.01
C SER A 852 8.35 21.77 -23.12
N LEU A 853 7.86 22.64 -24.00
CA LEU A 853 8.30 24.03 -24.13
C LEU A 853 7.08 24.94 -24.08
N SER A 854 7.09 25.93 -23.20
CA SER A 854 6.07 26.97 -23.12
C SER A 854 6.70 28.36 -23.13
N VAL A 855 6.22 29.24 -24.01
CA VAL A 855 6.59 30.65 -24.07
C VAL A 855 5.33 31.48 -24.08
N TYR A 856 5.16 32.33 -23.07
CA TYR A 856 3.98 33.15 -22.91
C TYR A 856 4.36 34.62 -23.01
N GLU A 857 3.68 35.36 -23.88
CA GLU A 857 3.89 36.79 -24.06
C GLU A 857 5.32 37.16 -24.52
N GLY A 858 5.60 38.44 -24.76
CA GLY A 858 6.95 38.92 -25.13
C GLY A 858 7.18 39.13 -26.63
N ASN A 859 8.43 39.29 -27.05
CA ASN A 859 8.82 39.74 -28.40
C ASN A 859 9.52 38.65 -29.25
N LEU A 860 9.27 37.38 -28.94
CA LEU A 860 9.87 36.24 -29.65
C LEU A 860 9.44 36.24 -31.12
N ARG A 861 10.42 36.19 -32.05
CA ARG A 861 10.18 36.18 -33.51
C ARG A 861 10.60 34.89 -34.18
N GLU A 862 11.61 34.22 -33.64
CA GLU A 862 12.17 32.98 -34.18
C GLU A 862 12.49 31.98 -33.07
N VAL A 863 12.21 30.70 -33.31
CA VAL A 863 12.54 29.60 -32.41
C VAL A 863 13.20 28.45 -33.18
N ASN A 864 14.31 27.90 -32.67
CA ASN A 864 15.01 26.77 -33.25
C ASN A 864 14.72 25.46 -32.49
N LEU A 865 13.72 24.71 -32.95
CA LEU A 865 13.29 23.44 -32.35
C LEU A 865 13.97 22.19 -32.92
N SER A 866 14.99 22.34 -33.77
CA SER A 866 15.49 21.26 -34.63
C SER A 866 16.12 20.08 -33.88
N ALA A 867 16.58 20.26 -32.64
CA ALA A 867 17.19 19.22 -31.83
C ALA A 867 16.23 18.59 -30.80
N ASN A 868 14.99 19.08 -30.67
CA ASN A 868 14.05 18.69 -29.63
C ASN A 868 13.12 17.57 -30.13
N THR A 869 13.68 16.41 -30.48
CA THR A 869 12.92 15.28 -31.05
C THR A 869 12.00 14.59 -30.03
N GLU A 870 12.25 14.82 -28.74
CA GLU A 870 11.48 14.28 -27.62
C GLU A 870 10.25 15.12 -27.26
N LEU A 871 10.04 16.26 -27.93
CA LEU A 871 8.97 17.22 -27.62
C LEU A 871 7.58 16.59 -27.83
N GLU A 872 6.75 16.64 -26.79
CA GLU A 872 5.38 16.16 -26.77
C GLU A 872 4.36 17.30 -26.76
N THR A 873 4.71 18.43 -26.12
CA THR A 873 3.86 19.62 -26.01
C THR A 873 4.63 20.90 -26.34
N LEU A 874 4.00 21.81 -27.08
CA LEU A 874 4.57 23.10 -27.48
C LEU A 874 3.57 24.24 -27.29
N GLY A 875 3.87 25.17 -26.39
CA GLY A 875 3.15 26.43 -26.21
C GLY A 875 4.02 27.61 -26.62
N ILE A 876 3.59 28.44 -27.57
CA ILE A 876 4.16 29.76 -27.86
C ILE A 876 2.99 30.70 -28.11
N GLU A 877 2.63 31.51 -27.13
CA GLU A 877 1.38 32.28 -27.15
C GLU A 877 1.64 33.77 -26.95
N ASN A 878 0.90 34.61 -27.67
CA ASN A 878 0.95 36.07 -27.54
C ASN A 878 2.36 36.67 -27.78
N THR A 879 3.07 36.21 -28.82
CA THR A 879 4.41 36.70 -29.19
C THR A 879 4.43 37.28 -30.61
N ASP A 880 5.62 37.59 -31.14
CA ASP A 880 5.83 38.07 -32.51
C ASP A 880 6.22 36.93 -33.48
N LEU A 881 5.99 35.66 -33.13
CA LEU A 881 6.51 34.51 -33.88
C LEU A 881 5.94 34.48 -35.31
N ALA A 882 6.82 34.58 -36.32
CA ALA A 882 6.41 34.71 -37.71
C ALA A 882 6.33 33.37 -38.48
N SER A 883 7.08 32.36 -38.03
CA SER A 883 7.10 31.04 -38.64
C SER A 883 7.39 29.97 -37.59
N LEU A 884 6.78 28.79 -37.74
CA LEU A 884 7.02 27.64 -36.88
C LEU A 884 7.45 26.43 -37.71
N LYS A 885 8.67 25.94 -37.47
CA LYS A 885 9.29 24.85 -38.23
C LYS A 885 9.28 23.55 -37.43
N LEU A 886 8.45 22.59 -37.84
CA LEU A 886 8.32 21.27 -37.20
C LEU A 886 8.78 20.16 -38.15
N THR A 887 10.09 19.94 -38.25
CA THR A 887 10.69 19.06 -39.27
C THR A 887 10.93 17.62 -38.80
N ALA A 888 10.99 17.34 -37.49
CA ALA A 888 11.33 16.03 -36.94
C ALA A 888 10.83 15.86 -35.49
N HIS A 889 9.51 15.97 -35.27
CA HIS A 889 8.87 15.97 -33.96
C HIS A 889 7.82 14.85 -33.84
N PRO A 890 8.24 13.56 -33.92
CA PRO A 890 7.31 12.43 -34.02
C PRO A 890 6.45 12.21 -32.77
N LYS A 891 6.84 12.77 -31.62
CA LYS A 891 6.12 12.65 -30.34
C LYS A 891 5.18 13.83 -30.05
N LEU A 892 5.26 14.91 -30.83
CA LEU A 892 4.49 16.13 -30.58
C LEU A 892 3.01 15.85 -30.85
N TRP A 893 2.20 15.91 -29.80
CA TRP A 893 0.76 15.66 -29.86
C TRP A 893 -0.07 16.92 -29.61
N GLN A 894 0.50 17.97 -29.00
CA GLN A 894 -0.22 19.22 -28.70
C GLN A 894 0.57 20.49 -29.05
N ILE A 895 -0.12 21.45 -29.68
CA ILE A 895 0.39 22.81 -29.96
C ILE A 895 -0.58 23.89 -29.48
N TYR A 896 -0.10 24.84 -28.70
CA TYR A 896 -0.75 26.11 -28.39
C TYR A 896 0.08 27.27 -28.98
N GLY A 897 -0.32 27.77 -30.15
CA GLY A 897 0.40 28.80 -30.90
C GLY A 897 -0.42 30.08 -31.14
N ARG A 898 -1.31 30.45 -30.21
CA ARG A 898 -2.28 31.55 -30.42
C ARG A 898 -1.67 32.94 -30.35
N ASP A 899 -2.34 33.90 -30.99
CA ASP A 899 -2.00 35.33 -30.92
C ASP A 899 -0.54 35.61 -31.33
N ASN A 900 -0.11 35.08 -32.47
CA ASN A 900 1.22 35.31 -33.04
C ASN A 900 1.13 35.90 -34.45
N GLN A 901 2.25 35.92 -35.17
CA GLN A 901 2.35 36.37 -36.56
C GLN A 901 2.62 35.22 -37.54
N ILE A 902 2.24 33.98 -37.18
CA ILE A 902 2.61 32.79 -37.94
C ILE A 902 1.93 32.84 -39.30
N ALA A 903 2.72 32.98 -40.36
CA ALA A 903 2.24 32.97 -41.75
C ALA A 903 2.56 31.65 -42.47
N GLU A 904 3.67 31.00 -42.09
CA GLU A 904 4.16 29.75 -42.67
C GLU A 904 4.33 28.70 -41.57
N ILE A 905 3.66 27.56 -41.74
CA ILE A 905 3.76 26.39 -40.84
C ILE A 905 3.68 25.10 -41.65
N ASP A 906 4.57 24.16 -41.33
CA ASP A 906 4.59 22.81 -41.89
C ASP A 906 4.45 21.80 -40.74
N LEU A 907 3.35 21.04 -40.76
CA LEU A 907 3.02 20.04 -39.73
C LEU A 907 3.48 18.63 -40.11
N SER A 908 4.14 18.42 -41.27
CA SER A 908 4.49 17.10 -41.79
C SER A 908 5.49 16.33 -40.92
N GLY A 909 6.34 17.04 -40.19
CA GLY A 909 7.28 16.44 -39.22
C GLY A 909 6.66 16.07 -37.87
N ALA A 910 5.36 16.36 -37.64
CA ALA A 910 4.65 16.09 -36.39
C ALA A 910 3.38 15.23 -36.62
N PRO A 911 3.51 13.96 -37.03
CA PRO A 911 2.37 13.11 -37.42
C PRO A 911 1.46 12.69 -36.25
N SER A 912 1.91 12.85 -35.00
CA SER A 912 1.18 12.45 -33.79
C SER A 912 0.27 13.54 -33.23
N LEU A 913 0.19 14.71 -33.89
CA LEU A 913 -0.65 15.83 -33.45
C LEU A 913 -2.11 15.41 -33.30
N SER A 914 -2.63 15.68 -32.11
CA SER A 914 -4.03 15.45 -31.73
C SER A 914 -4.74 16.76 -31.46
N ASP A 915 -4.08 17.73 -30.81
CA ASP A 915 -4.66 19.01 -30.42
C ASP A 915 -3.84 20.17 -30.97
N VAL A 916 -4.45 20.98 -31.85
CA VAL A 916 -3.76 22.10 -32.53
C VAL A 916 -4.56 23.39 -32.34
N HIS A 917 -3.99 24.34 -31.61
CA HIS A 917 -4.57 25.66 -31.35
C HIS A 917 -3.69 26.76 -31.95
N LEU A 918 -4.12 27.36 -33.06
CA LEU A 918 -3.37 28.35 -33.84
C LEU A 918 -4.22 29.58 -34.18
N TRP A 919 -5.23 29.89 -33.35
CA TRP A 919 -6.09 31.05 -33.59
C TRP A 919 -5.33 32.38 -33.46
N SER A 920 -5.84 33.41 -34.14
CA SER A 920 -5.24 34.76 -34.22
C SER A 920 -3.80 34.73 -34.76
N ASN A 921 -3.64 34.30 -36.01
CA ASN A 921 -2.37 34.24 -36.74
C ASN A 921 -2.51 34.78 -38.18
N GLN A 922 -1.51 34.57 -39.03
CA GLN A 922 -1.47 35.02 -40.43
C GLN A 922 -1.52 33.84 -41.44
N ILE A 923 -2.03 32.68 -41.03
CA ILE A 923 -2.05 31.45 -41.83
C ILE A 923 -3.06 31.59 -42.98
N LYS A 924 -2.62 31.35 -44.22
CA LYS A 924 -3.44 31.47 -45.45
C LYS A 924 -3.90 30.12 -46.00
N ASP A 925 -3.05 29.12 -45.86
CA ASP A 925 -3.34 27.73 -46.22
C ASP A 925 -2.67 26.79 -45.23
N LEU A 926 -3.29 25.64 -44.99
CA LEU A 926 -2.76 24.60 -44.11
C LEU A 926 -3.07 23.22 -44.67
N ASP A 927 -2.08 22.33 -44.67
CA ASP A 927 -2.26 20.91 -44.99
C ASP A 927 -2.26 20.09 -43.70
N ILE A 928 -3.39 19.45 -43.43
CA ILE A 928 -3.60 18.55 -42.30
C ILE A 928 -3.80 17.11 -42.76
N SER A 929 -3.75 16.80 -44.06
CA SER A 929 -4.16 15.50 -44.62
C SER A 929 -3.40 14.29 -44.07
N HIS A 930 -2.19 14.50 -43.54
CA HIS A 930 -1.35 13.47 -42.92
C HIS A 930 -1.62 13.25 -41.42
N LEU A 931 -2.39 14.12 -40.74
CA LEU A 931 -2.63 14.08 -39.29
C LEU A 931 -3.78 13.12 -38.92
N LYS A 932 -3.47 11.83 -38.83
CA LYS A 932 -4.46 10.78 -38.57
C LYS A 932 -4.99 10.75 -37.13
N SER A 933 -4.23 11.29 -36.19
CA SER A 933 -4.57 11.34 -34.76
C SER A 933 -5.29 12.63 -34.35
N LEU A 934 -5.61 13.50 -35.30
CA LEU A 934 -6.19 14.82 -35.03
C LEU A 934 -7.58 14.69 -34.38
N GLN A 935 -7.71 15.23 -33.17
CA GLN A 935 -8.94 15.27 -32.37
C GLN A 935 -9.49 16.69 -32.28
N TYR A 936 -8.64 17.70 -32.24
CA TYR A 936 -9.06 19.09 -32.10
C TYR A 936 -8.22 20.04 -32.96
N LEU A 937 -8.89 20.94 -33.68
CA LEU A 937 -8.24 21.96 -34.51
C LEU A 937 -8.93 23.31 -34.35
N ASP A 938 -8.16 24.32 -33.95
CA ASP A 938 -8.61 25.71 -33.84
C ASP A 938 -7.71 26.65 -34.65
N LEU A 939 -8.28 27.26 -35.69
CA LEU A 939 -7.62 28.19 -36.61
C LEU A 939 -8.38 29.53 -36.70
N GLN A 940 -9.16 29.88 -35.69
CA GLN A 940 -9.97 31.10 -35.73
C GLN A 940 -9.14 32.35 -35.97
N ASN A 941 -9.74 33.42 -36.50
CA ASN A 941 -9.07 34.70 -36.75
C ASN A 941 -7.78 34.58 -37.60
N ASN A 942 -7.75 33.67 -38.58
CA ASN A 942 -6.68 33.56 -39.56
C ASN A 942 -7.18 33.93 -40.96
N PRO A 943 -6.36 34.51 -41.85
CA PRO A 943 -6.73 34.76 -43.25
C PRO A 943 -6.79 33.47 -44.10
N LEU A 944 -7.19 32.35 -43.51
CA LEU A 944 -7.20 31.00 -44.10
C LEU A 944 -8.22 30.92 -45.23
N SER A 945 -7.76 30.71 -46.46
CA SER A 945 -8.61 30.57 -47.66
C SER A 945 -8.79 29.12 -48.10
N GLU A 946 -7.87 28.23 -47.71
CA GLU A 946 -7.90 26.81 -48.07
C GLU A 946 -7.40 25.95 -46.90
N LEU A 947 -8.19 24.95 -46.51
CA LEU A 947 -7.77 23.89 -45.59
C LEU A 947 -7.65 22.58 -46.39
N LYS A 948 -6.43 22.17 -46.70
CA LYS A 948 -6.16 20.89 -47.37
C LYS A 948 -6.29 19.79 -46.33
N SER A 949 -7.30 18.94 -46.50
CA SER A 949 -7.64 17.94 -45.50
C SER A 949 -7.94 16.57 -46.11
N GLY A 950 -7.85 15.54 -45.27
CA GLY A 950 -8.21 14.15 -45.58
C GLY A 950 -9.39 13.68 -44.72
N LEU A 951 -9.48 12.37 -44.49
CA LEU A 951 -10.46 11.79 -43.58
C LEU A 951 -9.86 11.71 -42.17
N HIS A 952 -10.51 12.37 -41.20
CA HIS A 952 -10.09 12.47 -39.80
C HIS A 952 -11.12 11.84 -38.87
N SER A 953 -11.14 10.51 -38.76
CA SER A 953 -12.18 9.78 -38.02
C SER A 953 -12.19 10.03 -36.50
N GLN A 954 -11.15 10.64 -35.95
CA GLN A 954 -11.02 10.95 -34.52
C GLN A 954 -11.35 12.41 -34.17
N LEU A 955 -11.69 13.24 -35.16
CA LEU A 955 -11.88 14.68 -34.96
C LEU A 955 -13.16 14.96 -34.15
N HIS A 956 -13.01 15.56 -32.97
CA HIS A 956 -14.09 15.93 -32.05
C HIS A 956 -14.48 17.41 -32.14
N GLY A 957 -13.53 18.31 -32.42
CA GLY A 957 -13.78 19.75 -32.47
C GLY A 957 -13.03 20.42 -33.62
N LEU A 958 -13.74 21.29 -34.33
CA LEU A 958 -13.18 22.11 -35.40
C LEU A 958 -13.65 23.56 -35.27
N GLN A 959 -12.69 24.48 -35.12
CA GLN A 959 -12.96 25.91 -35.03
C GLN A 959 -12.26 26.69 -36.16
N LEU A 960 -13.06 27.23 -37.07
CA LEU A 960 -12.63 27.96 -38.27
C LEU A 960 -13.32 29.33 -38.40
N GLY A 961 -13.79 29.90 -37.29
CA GLY A 961 -14.44 31.21 -37.26
C GLY A 961 -13.52 32.36 -37.68
N ARG A 962 -14.09 33.38 -38.31
CA ARG A 962 -13.44 34.60 -38.80
C ARG A 962 -12.25 34.29 -39.71
N THR A 963 -12.45 33.35 -40.62
CA THR A 963 -11.48 32.98 -41.66
C THR A 963 -11.92 33.47 -43.04
N ASN A 964 -11.10 33.26 -44.07
CA ASN A 964 -11.44 33.54 -45.47
C ASN A 964 -11.97 32.30 -46.22
N ILE A 965 -12.36 31.25 -45.48
CA ILE A 965 -12.79 30.00 -46.08
C ILE A 965 -14.18 30.18 -46.73
N THR A 966 -14.29 29.78 -48.00
CA THR A 966 -15.55 29.88 -48.75
C THR A 966 -16.23 28.53 -48.95
N HIS A 967 -15.50 27.44 -48.72
CA HIS A 967 -15.98 26.07 -48.82
C HIS A 967 -15.20 25.15 -47.89
N LEU A 968 -15.88 24.22 -47.22
CA LEU A 968 -15.29 23.21 -46.36
C LEU A 968 -15.68 21.81 -46.86
N ALA A 969 -14.68 21.01 -47.25
CA ALA A 969 -14.92 19.63 -47.65
C ALA A 969 -15.24 18.73 -46.44
N PRO A 970 -16.07 17.68 -46.61
CA PRO A 970 -16.35 16.72 -45.54
C PRO A 970 -15.08 16.05 -45.00
N LEU A 971 -14.92 16.09 -43.67
CA LEU A 971 -13.74 15.58 -42.96
C LEU A 971 -13.86 14.11 -42.54
N GLY A 972 -15.03 13.48 -42.74
CA GLY A 972 -15.23 12.05 -42.48
C GLY A 972 -15.14 11.63 -41.01
N SER A 973 -15.45 12.53 -40.06
CA SER A 973 -15.52 12.22 -38.63
C SER A 973 -16.96 11.97 -38.18
N ASP A 974 -17.27 10.78 -37.68
CA ASP A 974 -18.55 10.53 -37.02
C ASP A 974 -18.57 10.98 -35.55
N GLN A 975 -17.41 11.36 -35.00
CA GLN A 975 -17.24 11.83 -33.63
C GLN A 975 -17.27 13.36 -33.49
N LEU A 976 -17.32 14.10 -34.59
CA LEU A 976 -17.32 15.57 -34.56
C LEU A 976 -18.51 16.08 -33.74
N SER A 977 -18.21 16.82 -32.68
CA SER A 977 -19.17 17.32 -31.69
C SER A 977 -19.31 18.84 -31.70
N LEU A 978 -18.25 19.56 -32.08
CA LEU A 978 -18.19 21.01 -32.16
C LEU A 978 -17.70 21.45 -33.55
N LEU A 979 -18.47 22.30 -34.21
CA LEU A 979 -18.09 22.96 -35.46
C LEU A 979 -18.43 24.45 -35.40
N THR A 980 -17.42 25.33 -35.51
CA THR A 980 -17.65 26.77 -35.70
C THR A 980 -17.00 27.28 -36.99
N LEU A 981 -17.79 28.03 -37.75
CA LEU A 981 -17.40 28.74 -38.98
C LEU A 981 -17.77 30.22 -38.90
N ALA A 982 -18.19 30.69 -37.73
CA ALA A 982 -18.78 32.01 -37.52
C ALA A 982 -17.92 33.15 -38.07
N GLY A 983 -18.49 34.12 -38.78
CA GLY A 983 -17.76 35.26 -39.35
C GLY A 983 -16.90 34.93 -40.59
N SER A 984 -17.09 33.75 -41.20
CA SER A 984 -16.38 33.34 -42.43
C SER A 984 -17.29 33.43 -43.66
N PRO A 985 -16.78 33.75 -44.87
CA PRO A 985 -17.58 33.95 -46.08
C PRO A 985 -18.05 32.64 -46.74
N ILE A 986 -18.36 31.62 -45.93
CA ILE A 986 -18.81 30.31 -46.39
C ILE A 986 -20.26 30.37 -46.88
N THR A 987 -20.53 29.80 -48.05
CA THR A 987 -21.86 29.86 -48.70
C THR A 987 -22.65 28.56 -48.60
N ASP A 988 -21.96 27.43 -48.36
CA ASP A 988 -22.53 26.12 -48.12
C ASP A 988 -21.69 25.31 -47.11
N VAL A 989 -22.32 24.38 -46.40
CA VAL A 989 -21.62 23.42 -45.56
C VAL A 989 -22.31 22.06 -45.66
N ASP A 990 -21.53 21.02 -45.98
CA ASP A 990 -22.01 19.65 -45.97
C ASP A 990 -21.84 19.04 -44.58
N LEU A 991 -22.96 18.86 -43.88
CA LEU A 991 -22.99 18.25 -42.55
C LEU A 991 -23.26 16.74 -42.58
N THR A 992 -23.35 16.15 -43.78
CA THR A 992 -23.67 14.74 -43.94
C THR A 992 -22.53 13.87 -43.37
N GLY A 993 -22.86 13.12 -42.31
CA GLY A 993 -21.91 12.25 -41.60
C GLY A 993 -21.55 12.72 -40.19
N TYR A 994 -21.80 13.98 -39.82
CA TYR A 994 -21.53 14.53 -38.47
C TYR A 994 -22.65 14.19 -37.47
N LYS A 995 -22.92 12.90 -37.27
CA LYS A 995 -24.04 12.41 -36.44
C LYS A 995 -23.89 12.73 -34.95
N SER A 996 -22.66 12.95 -34.49
CA SER A 996 -22.35 13.30 -33.10
C SER A 996 -22.34 14.80 -32.82
N LEU A 997 -22.64 15.64 -33.83
CA LEU A 997 -22.58 17.09 -33.72
C LEU A 997 -23.57 17.60 -32.66
N LYS A 998 -23.05 18.31 -31.66
CA LYS A 998 -23.80 18.91 -30.55
C LYS A 998 -23.87 20.43 -30.67
N GLU A 999 -22.78 21.05 -31.09
CA GLU A 999 -22.66 22.49 -31.24
C GLU A 999 -22.26 22.85 -32.67
N LEU A 1000 -23.08 23.69 -33.30
CA LEU A 1000 -22.84 24.24 -34.62
C LEU A 1000 -22.98 25.77 -34.55
N ASN A 1001 -21.90 26.49 -34.86
CA ASN A 1001 -21.91 27.95 -34.94
C ASN A 1001 -21.57 28.44 -36.35
N LEU A 1002 -22.54 29.10 -36.97
CA LEU A 1002 -22.54 29.67 -38.31
C LEU A 1002 -22.93 31.16 -38.28
N GLU A 1003 -22.81 31.84 -37.14
CA GLU A 1003 -23.15 33.26 -37.04
C GLU A 1003 -22.31 34.11 -37.99
N GLU A 1004 -22.89 35.19 -38.56
CA GLU A 1004 -22.18 36.09 -39.47
C GLU A 1004 -21.57 35.37 -40.71
N THR A 1005 -22.26 34.36 -41.27
CA THR A 1005 -21.82 33.63 -42.48
C THR A 1005 -22.69 33.93 -43.70
N ALA A 1006 -22.21 33.60 -44.92
CA ALA A 1006 -22.95 33.83 -46.17
C ALA A 1006 -23.80 32.61 -46.60
N ILE A 1007 -24.20 31.76 -45.65
CA ILE A 1007 -24.90 30.51 -45.96
C ILE A 1007 -26.35 30.77 -46.38
N THR A 1008 -26.76 30.18 -47.50
CA THR A 1008 -28.11 30.38 -48.09
C THR A 1008 -29.07 29.22 -47.84
N SER A 1009 -28.54 28.05 -47.48
CA SER A 1009 -29.32 26.86 -47.12
C SER A 1009 -28.55 26.00 -46.12
N LEU A 1010 -29.26 25.38 -45.18
CA LEU A 1010 -28.67 24.53 -44.14
C LEU A 1010 -29.53 23.27 -43.92
N ASP A 1011 -28.93 22.09 -44.10
CA ASP A 1011 -29.55 20.80 -43.78
C ASP A 1011 -28.93 20.21 -42.50
N VAL A 1012 -29.70 20.22 -41.42
CA VAL A 1012 -29.33 19.63 -40.11
C VAL A 1012 -30.12 18.35 -39.80
N SER A 1013 -30.84 17.78 -40.77
CA SER A 1013 -31.79 16.69 -40.56
C SER A 1013 -31.16 15.39 -40.05
N GLN A 1014 -29.85 15.21 -40.25
CA GLN A 1014 -29.07 14.05 -39.81
C GLN A 1014 -28.31 14.29 -38.50
N ASN A 1015 -28.27 15.53 -38.00
CA ASN A 1015 -27.50 15.93 -36.81
C ASN A 1015 -28.40 15.89 -35.57
N ILE A 1016 -28.97 14.71 -35.29
CA ILE A 1016 -30.02 14.50 -34.28
C ILE A 1016 -29.59 14.83 -32.84
N ARG A 1017 -28.29 14.97 -32.59
CA ARG A 1017 -27.70 15.28 -31.27
C ARG A 1017 -27.40 16.77 -31.04
N LEU A 1018 -27.79 17.64 -31.97
CA LEU A 1018 -27.60 19.09 -31.83
C LEU A 1018 -28.32 19.60 -30.58
N THR A 1019 -27.56 20.26 -29.69
CA THR A 1019 -28.05 20.96 -28.51
C THR A 1019 -27.94 22.48 -28.65
N THR A 1020 -26.97 22.95 -29.43
CA THR A 1020 -26.69 24.37 -29.69
C THR A 1020 -26.55 24.59 -31.19
N LEU A 1021 -27.36 25.50 -31.74
CA LEU A 1021 -27.30 25.92 -33.14
C LEU A 1021 -27.30 27.45 -33.20
N LEU A 1022 -26.18 28.05 -33.59
CA LEU A 1022 -26.05 29.49 -33.75
C LEU A 1022 -25.96 29.83 -35.23
N ALA A 1023 -26.95 30.55 -35.77
CA ALA A 1023 -27.08 30.84 -37.19
C ALA A 1023 -27.77 32.21 -37.42
N GLY A 1024 -27.43 33.21 -36.59
CA GLY A 1024 -27.80 34.61 -36.78
C GLY A 1024 -26.85 35.34 -37.75
N ASP A 1025 -27.31 36.44 -38.33
CA ASP A 1025 -26.64 37.22 -39.38
C ASP A 1025 -26.19 36.34 -40.57
N THR A 1026 -27.12 35.56 -41.12
CA THR A 1026 -26.93 34.66 -42.27
C THR A 1026 -27.75 35.09 -43.50
N GLU A 1027 -27.62 34.37 -44.63
CA GLU A 1027 -28.48 34.54 -45.82
C GLU A 1027 -29.57 33.45 -45.92
N LEU A 1028 -29.89 32.77 -44.80
CA LEU A 1028 -30.92 31.73 -44.76
C LEU A 1028 -32.31 32.34 -44.99
N THR A 1029 -33.17 31.61 -45.71
CA THR A 1029 -34.59 31.99 -45.88
C THR A 1029 -35.54 31.03 -45.16
N GLU A 1030 -35.09 29.81 -44.92
CA GLU A 1030 -35.81 28.78 -44.17
C GLU A 1030 -34.82 27.88 -43.41
N LEU A 1031 -35.28 27.32 -42.29
CA LEU A 1031 -34.54 26.35 -41.49
C LEU A 1031 -35.51 25.31 -40.90
N ASP A 1032 -35.26 24.03 -41.17
CA ASP A 1032 -36.01 22.91 -40.59
C ASP A 1032 -35.17 22.21 -39.51
N VAL A 1033 -35.60 22.30 -38.26
CA VAL A 1033 -35.01 21.64 -37.08
C VAL A 1033 -35.94 20.56 -36.50
N THR A 1034 -36.90 20.06 -37.27
CA THR A 1034 -37.87 19.05 -36.80
C THR A 1034 -37.21 17.77 -36.29
N ASN A 1035 -36.05 17.40 -36.84
CA ASN A 1035 -35.28 16.21 -36.45
C ASN A 1035 -34.22 16.49 -35.37
N ASN A 1036 -34.23 17.68 -34.75
CA ASN A 1036 -33.25 18.10 -33.75
C ASN A 1036 -33.97 18.47 -32.42
N PRO A 1037 -34.59 17.51 -31.73
CA PRO A 1037 -35.44 17.77 -30.57
C PRO A 1037 -34.67 18.27 -29.33
N ASP A 1038 -33.36 18.03 -29.28
CA ASP A 1038 -32.51 18.32 -28.14
C ASP A 1038 -31.91 19.74 -28.17
N ILE A 1039 -32.23 20.56 -29.18
CA ILE A 1039 -31.76 21.95 -29.25
C ILE A 1039 -32.32 22.74 -28.06
N THR A 1040 -31.42 23.26 -27.24
CA THR A 1040 -31.71 24.12 -26.08
C THR A 1040 -31.31 25.57 -26.32
N TRP A 1041 -30.38 25.82 -27.24
CA TRP A 1041 -29.92 27.16 -27.62
C TRP A 1041 -29.95 27.32 -29.15
N LEU A 1042 -30.74 28.27 -29.65
CA LEU A 1042 -30.95 28.53 -31.08
C LEU A 1042 -30.88 30.05 -31.38
N THR A 1043 -29.97 30.48 -32.26
CA THR A 1043 -29.97 31.83 -32.85
C THR A 1043 -30.20 31.74 -34.36
N ILE A 1044 -31.10 32.57 -34.89
CA ILE A 1044 -31.44 32.67 -36.32
C ILE A 1044 -32.02 34.06 -36.61
N ASP A 1045 -31.91 34.53 -37.85
CA ASP A 1045 -32.46 35.84 -38.26
C ASP A 1045 -33.99 35.90 -38.18
N ASP A 1046 -34.51 37.12 -37.98
CA ASP A 1046 -35.93 37.37 -37.77
C ASP A 1046 -36.79 36.94 -38.98
N ASP A 1047 -36.26 37.08 -40.19
CA ASP A 1047 -36.90 36.78 -41.47
C ASP A 1047 -36.79 35.31 -41.92
N VAL A 1048 -36.03 34.47 -41.20
CA VAL A 1048 -35.92 33.03 -41.46
C VAL A 1048 -37.19 32.29 -41.06
N ILE A 1049 -37.75 31.52 -41.99
CA ILE A 1049 -38.89 30.62 -41.72
C ILE A 1049 -38.38 29.36 -41.00
N CYS A 1050 -38.58 29.29 -39.68
CA CYS A 1050 -38.15 28.17 -38.83
C CYS A 1050 -39.26 27.13 -38.63
N THR A 1051 -38.98 25.84 -38.88
CA THR A 1051 -39.90 24.71 -38.67
C THR A 1051 -39.35 23.73 -37.63
N GLY A 1052 -40.17 23.34 -36.64
CA GLY A 1052 -39.80 22.42 -35.55
C GLY A 1052 -40.38 22.85 -34.19
N MET A 1053 -40.38 21.96 -33.18
CA MET A 1053 -40.94 22.28 -31.84
C MET A 1053 -40.15 23.39 -31.14
N VAL A 1054 -38.82 23.42 -31.30
CA VAL A 1054 -37.94 24.43 -30.68
C VAL A 1054 -38.22 25.84 -31.24
N CYS A 1055 -38.59 25.95 -32.53
CA CYS A 1055 -38.99 27.21 -33.16
C CYS A 1055 -40.29 27.81 -32.56
N GLN A 1056 -41.14 27.00 -31.91
CA GLN A 1056 -42.40 27.47 -31.31
C GLN A 1056 -42.20 28.24 -30.00
N TYR A 1057 -41.03 28.12 -29.36
CA TYR A 1057 -40.66 28.85 -28.16
C TYR A 1057 -40.14 30.28 -28.44
N ARG A 1058 -40.12 30.74 -29.71
CA ARG A 1058 -39.86 32.15 -30.13
C ARG A 1058 -40.74 33.19 -29.40
N GLN A 1059 -41.79 32.80 -28.68
CA GLN A 1059 -42.78 33.69 -28.08
C GLN A 1059 -42.75 33.80 -26.54
N VAL A 1060 -41.78 33.19 -25.84
CA VAL A 1060 -41.63 33.34 -24.37
C VAL A 1060 -40.13 33.39 -24.01
N PRO A 1061 -39.65 34.37 -23.21
CA PRO A 1061 -38.21 34.61 -23.09
C PRO A 1061 -37.53 33.52 -22.25
N PHE A 1062 -36.63 32.77 -22.89
CA PHE A 1062 -35.43 32.24 -22.24
C PHE A 1062 -34.36 33.35 -22.23
N GLY A 1063 -33.58 33.42 -21.15
CA GLY A 1063 -32.67 34.53 -20.87
C GLY A 1063 -31.63 34.79 -21.97
N SER A 1064 -31.32 36.08 -22.15
CA SER A 1064 -30.30 36.68 -23.02
C SER A 1064 -30.42 36.46 -24.53
N VAL A 1065 -31.22 37.31 -25.18
CA VAL A 1065 -31.04 37.71 -26.58
C VAL A 1065 -30.51 39.14 -26.57
N ILE A 1066 -29.26 39.33 -26.94
CA ILE A 1066 -28.71 40.64 -27.33
C ILE A 1066 -28.84 40.70 -28.84
N GLY A 1067 -29.62 41.64 -29.35
CA GLY A 1067 -29.75 41.92 -30.78
C GLY A 1067 -29.57 43.42 -30.99
N THR A 1068 -28.58 43.79 -31.79
CA THR A 1068 -28.29 45.17 -32.15
C THR A 1068 -29.29 45.71 -33.18
N ASN A 1069 -29.95 46.81 -32.81
CA ASN A 1069 -30.80 47.76 -33.57
C ASN A 1069 -30.85 47.70 -35.11
N SER A 1070 -32.04 47.96 -35.68
CA SER A 1070 -32.32 49.25 -36.38
C SER A 1070 -33.82 49.63 -36.55
N GLN A 1071 -34.14 50.91 -36.23
CA GLN A 1071 -35.25 51.82 -36.67
C GLN A 1071 -36.72 51.45 -36.35
N GLN A 1072 -37.64 52.27 -35.79
CA GLN A 1072 -37.81 53.73 -35.63
C GLN A 1072 -39.03 54.04 -34.66
N PRO A 1073 -39.48 55.28 -34.37
CA PRO A 1073 -39.79 55.79 -33.02
C PRO A 1073 -41.29 55.94 -32.63
N VAL A 1074 -41.59 56.14 -31.32
CA VAL A 1074 -42.38 57.27 -30.73
C VAL A 1074 -42.88 57.01 -29.27
N GLN A 1075 -42.41 57.88 -28.36
CA GLN A 1075 -43.01 58.52 -27.15
C GLN A 1075 -43.71 57.74 -26.00
N ALA A 1076 -42.96 57.68 -24.89
CA ALA A 1076 -43.23 58.23 -23.54
C ALA A 1076 -44.42 57.73 -22.69
N THR A 1077 -44.13 57.08 -21.56
CA THR A 1077 -44.40 57.62 -20.20
C THR A 1077 -43.63 56.86 -19.10
N LYS A 1078 -43.40 57.57 -17.99
CA LYS A 1078 -42.43 57.34 -16.90
C LYS A 1078 -42.82 56.28 -15.86
N ALA A 1079 -41.84 55.47 -15.46
CA ALA A 1079 -41.45 55.03 -14.10
C ALA A 1079 -40.49 53.83 -14.28
N GLY A 1080 -39.29 53.72 -13.73
CA GLY A 1080 -38.67 54.35 -12.57
C GLY A 1080 -37.96 53.24 -11.78
N GLU A 1081 -36.65 53.10 -12.05
CA GLU A 1081 -35.60 52.52 -11.20
C GLU A 1081 -35.34 50.99 -11.15
N GLN A 1082 -34.08 50.69 -11.51
CA GLN A 1082 -33.17 49.59 -11.12
C GLN A 1082 -32.94 48.40 -12.07
N MET A 1083 -31.64 48.16 -12.27
CA MET A 1083 -30.90 47.08 -12.96
C MET A 1083 -30.61 47.28 -14.45
N ASN A 1084 -29.44 47.87 -14.74
CA ASN A 1084 -28.72 47.77 -16.01
C ASN A 1084 -27.24 47.49 -15.70
N GLN A 1085 -26.75 46.30 -16.03
CA GLN A 1085 -25.37 46.07 -16.44
C GLN A 1085 -25.43 45.34 -17.78
N HIS A 1086 -24.89 45.99 -18.81
CA HIS A 1086 -24.86 45.56 -20.21
C HIS A 1086 -23.40 45.29 -20.57
N PHE A 1087 -23.14 44.12 -21.14
CA PHE A 1087 -22.02 43.87 -22.04
C PHE A 1087 -22.45 44.37 -23.42
N GLU A 1088 -21.66 45.24 -24.06
CA GLU A 1088 -21.42 45.19 -25.51
C GLU A 1088 -20.22 46.07 -25.91
N LEU A 1089 -19.43 45.51 -26.82
CA LEU A 1089 -18.26 46.10 -27.47
C LEU A 1089 -18.69 47.06 -28.60
N MET A 1090 -17.97 48.16 -28.75
CA MET A 1090 -17.92 48.97 -29.98
C MET A 1090 -16.46 49.09 -30.43
N LEU A 1091 -16.19 48.75 -31.68
CA LEU A 1091 -14.90 48.96 -32.34
C LEU A 1091 -14.86 50.32 -33.08
N ARG A 1092 -13.67 50.96 -32.96
CA ARG A 1092 -13.01 51.95 -33.85
C ARG A 1092 -13.48 53.41 -33.86
N ASP A 1093 -12.62 54.35 -33.45
CA ASP A 1093 -11.47 54.88 -34.24
C ASP A 1093 -10.84 56.13 -33.58
N GLY A 1094 -9.52 56.28 -33.72
CA GLY A 1094 -8.89 57.60 -33.97
C GLY A 1094 -8.46 58.52 -32.81
N LYS A 1095 -7.17 58.41 -32.45
CA LYS A 1095 -6.21 59.48 -32.08
C LYS A 1095 -6.34 60.28 -30.75
N THR A 1096 -5.17 60.31 -30.09
CA THR A 1096 -4.53 61.36 -29.28
C THR A 1096 -4.93 61.59 -27.81
N GLN A 1097 -4.06 61.09 -26.93
CA GLN A 1097 -3.45 61.73 -25.75
C GLN A 1097 -4.34 62.56 -24.79
N ARG A 1098 -4.61 62.04 -23.58
CA ARG A 1098 -3.85 62.33 -22.33
C ARG A 1098 -4.57 61.78 -21.10
N GLU A 1099 -3.77 61.09 -20.27
CA GLU A 1099 -3.77 61.00 -18.80
C GLU A 1099 -5.10 60.73 -18.08
N PHE A 1100 -5.22 59.56 -17.44
CA PHE A 1100 -5.36 59.42 -15.97
C PHE A 1100 -5.30 57.94 -15.54
N VAL A 1101 -4.18 57.59 -14.88
CA VAL A 1101 -3.99 56.68 -13.73
C VAL A 1101 -4.60 55.27 -13.79
N GLU A 1102 -3.71 54.29 -13.98
CA GLU A 1102 -3.90 52.85 -13.73
C GLU A 1102 -4.25 52.54 -12.26
N PRO A 1103 -5.17 51.60 -11.99
CA PRO A 1103 -5.04 50.68 -10.88
C PRO A 1103 -4.36 49.39 -11.38
N ASN A 1104 -3.15 49.16 -10.90
CA ASN A 1104 -2.43 47.89 -11.03
C ASN A 1104 -3.30 46.73 -10.52
N MET A 1105 -3.46 45.69 -11.35
CA MET A 1105 -3.74 44.34 -10.89
C MET A 1105 -2.85 43.37 -11.67
N PRO A 1106 -2.02 42.56 -10.98
CA PRO A 1106 -1.08 41.63 -11.60
C PRO A 1106 -1.77 40.38 -12.14
N ALA A 1107 -1.21 39.90 -13.25
CA ALA A 1107 -1.53 38.63 -13.87
C ALA A 1107 -0.85 37.49 -13.11
N HIS A 1108 -1.61 36.62 -12.45
CA HIS A 1108 -1.19 35.25 -12.11
C HIS A 1108 -2.42 34.42 -11.72
N SER A 1109 -2.79 33.45 -12.57
CA SER A 1109 -3.36 32.17 -12.13
C SER A 1109 -3.52 31.23 -13.34
N SER A 1110 -2.43 30.65 -13.80
CA SER A 1110 -2.46 29.29 -14.35
C SER A 1110 -2.43 28.32 -13.15
N HIS A 1111 -3.13 27.19 -13.28
CA HIS A 1111 -3.37 26.15 -12.28
C HIS A 1111 -4.55 26.36 -11.33
N LEU A 1112 -5.73 25.95 -11.79
CA LEU A 1112 -6.73 25.24 -11.00
C LEU A 1112 -7.51 24.34 -11.97
N HIS A 1113 -7.38 23.03 -11.79
CA HIS A 1113 -8.34 22.05 -12.29
C HIS A 1113 -9.65 22.17 -11.53
#